data_AF-A0A3Q8S383-F1
#
_entry.id   AF-A0A3Q8S383-F1
#
_cell.length_a   1.000
_cell.length_b   1.000
_cell.length_c   1.000
_cell.angle_alpha   90.00
_cell.angle_beta   90.00
_cell.angle_gamma   90.00
#
_symmetry.space_group_name_H-M   'P 1'
#
loop_
_entity.id
_entity.type
_entity.pdbx_description
1 polymer ?
#
loop_
_entity_poly.entity_id
_entity_poly.type
_entity_poly.pdbx_seq_one_letter_code
_entity_poly.pdbx_strand_id
1 'polypeptide(L)'
;MTVALTFVLLVTSISMNQNYTISAQETEELFPFRGNKLQNPYLRYGAKDSTIPNWKLSSTNNVFGGESAGTISSKVTDGYRDIGRYNYLVGQKNNTDDSVFKSKSIRVENSSVAENASFMLVGQTIQLQAGYEYYFRAELKSVQGTSNGMLNIYPGTATSGKNGLASERFSATNKLEIVSLPFVADGSGEVTVSLRHFATNDKNTHLEIHRMGFFLKDDDLIQNDSIDALINDKKSSLDAEAKKAKETIDKLENLSQTEKEEAKKLIDKTVNDASKELDKATTPSDIDAIYNQGKTDIGNVVVKAELDDAKTKAIADLNAKAEEVRKQIADKPALSDQQRKDANDEIDQTLAEAIKRIEDTTLIADIPENLKTGMDALDAIEQKYEAKNTENLDKKKDDSKSELDKKAEDAKKEIDKLPNLNDDEKQKAKDDIDQKTKEGKDAIDQLNDPKEIEKVIDTTDKRINDIVEDNKLLDTKNKAKDDLDKKAEDAKKEIDKLPNLSDDEKQKAKDDIDQKTKDGKEAIDQGTTPKDVEDAKNTTDNAVNEIVDQSTLQDAKNKAKKDLEAKADETKKAIDALPGLSQEVKDKAKGEVDNALNKGLENVESGKTIEDLNKVVSETKTEMDAIKDALVKENFESLEKLKDDKKANLNAEAEKAKETIDKLENLSQAEKDQAKKVIDKTVSDASKNIDKASTPSDINSIYNQGKTDIGNVVVKAELDDAKIKAIADLNAKAEEVRKQIADKPALSDQQRKDANAEINKTLAEAIKRIEDTAVITDIPENLKTGIKELEAIEKKYETKNTGNLDKKKEDSKSELDKKAEDAKKEIDELPNLTDDEKQKAKDDIDQKNQDSKDAIDQSNNPKEIEDVIDTTDKGINEIVDDNKLLDSKNEAQKDLDKKAEDAKKEIDKLPNLSDDEKQKAKDDIDQKTEDGKEAIDQGTTPKDVEEAINTTDNAVKEIIDQSTLQDAKNKAKKDLEAKANETKKAIDSLPGISQEAKDKAKEEVDKVLKEGLESINSGSKLDHVKKSLNQSMNQMDKIIKNLAKPQSVLPAAGITASSIRLYGLLISLVGMLIFVIQTKKNRYNH
;
A
#
# COMPACT_ATOMS: atom_id res chain seq x y z
N MET A 1 -35.38 -27.55 -94.94
CA MET A 1 -34.54 -28.68 -95.41
C MET A 1 -35.33 -29.94 -95.07
N THR A 2 -35.68 -30.86 -95.97
CA THR A 2 -35.34 -31.03 -97.41
C THR A 2 -36.57 -31.58 -98.18
N VAL A 3 -36.54 -31.64 -99.52
CA VAL A 3 -37.73 -31.77 -100.41
C VAL A 3 -37.60 -32.93 -101.42
N ALA A 4 -38.68 -33.64 -101.75
CA ALA A 4 -38.83 -34.45 -103.00
C ALA A 4 -40.32 -34.83 -103.32
N LEU A 5 -40.66 -35.01 -104.61
CA LEU A 5 -41.98 -35.36 -105.21
C LEU A 5 -41.74 -35.65 -106.74
N THR A 6 -42.54 -36.30 -107.61
CA THR A 6 -43.86 -37.01 -107.69
C THR A 6 -43.85 -37.89 -108.98
N PHE A 7 -44.89 -38.70 -109.34
CA PHE A 7 -45.61 -38.70 -110.66
C PHE A 7 -46.65 -39.86 -110.87
N VAL A 8 -47.52 -39.75 -111.92
CA VAL A 8 -48.73 -40.57 -112.24
C VAL A 8 -49.06 -40.55 -113.77
N LEU A 9 -49.68 -41.59 -114.41
CA LEU A 9 -50.75 -41.51 -115.48
C LEU A 9 -51.33 -42.89 -116.01
N LEU A 10 -52.31 -42.89 -116.97
CA LEU A 10 -53.28 -44.01 -117.30
C LEU A 10 -53.88 -43.99 -118.79
N VAL A 11 -54.73 -44.99 -119.21
CA VAL A 11 -55.77 -45.07 -120.35
C VAL A 11 -55.60 -46.15 -121.50
N THR A 12 -56.68 -46.78 -122.08
CA THR A 12 -56.71 -47.95 -123.09
C THR A 12 -58.01 -48.12 -123.99
N SER A 13 -58.08 -48.96 -125.10
CA SER A 13 -59.35 -49.43 -125.83
C SER A 13 -59.32 -50.42 -127.10
N ILE A 14 -60.18 -51.48 -127.12
CA ILE A 14 -61.24 -52.03 -128.10
C ILE A 14 -61.04 -52.50 -129.61
N SER A 15 -61.54 -53.72 -130.04
CA SER A 15 -62.49 -54.07 -131.20
C SER A 15 -62.48 -55.55 -131.79
N MET A 16 -63.45 -55.98 -132.67
CA MET A 16 -63.71 -57.38 -133.23
C MET A 16 -64.44 -57.48 -134.64
N ASN A 17 -64.33 -58.60 -135.41
CA ASN A 17 -65.34 -59.15 -136.41
C ASN A 17 -65.00 -60.58 -136.97
N GLN A 18 -65.91 -61.26 -137.73
CA GLN A 18 -65.73 -62.61 -138.36
C GLN A 18 -65.82 -62.66 -139.92
N ASN A 19 -64.97 -63.48 -140.56
CA ASN A 19 -65.19 -64.17 -141.85
C ASN A 19 -64.10 -65.28 -142.00
N TYR A 20 -64.40 -66.49 -142.49
CA TYR A 20 -63.53 -67.67 -142.21
C TYR A 20 -62.64 -68.18 -143.35
N THR A 21 -61.40 -67.71 -143.36
CA THR A 21 -60.25 -68.43 -143.98
C THR A 21 -59.70 -69.44 -142.97
N ILE A 22 -59.81 -70.75 -143.26
CA ILE A 22 -59.23 -71.81 -142.41
C ILE A 22 -57.77 -72.04 -142.84
N SER A 23 -56.84 -72.01 -141.87
CA SER A 23 -55.41 -72.25 -142.11
C SER A 23 -54.95 -73.52 -141.37
N ALA A 24 -54.68 -74.59 -142.11
CA ALA A 24 -54.21 -75.87 -141.55
C ALA A 24 -52.67 -75.92 -141.39
N GLN A 25 -52.16 -76.96 -140.73
CA GLN A 25 -50.73 -77.28 -140.69
C GLN A 25 -50.34 -78.22 -141.86
N GLU A 26 -49.07 -78.17 -142.29
CA GLU A 26 -48.59 -78.88 -143.51
C GLU A 26 -48.50 -80.41 -143.38
N THR A 27 -48.99 -81.00 -142.29
CA THR A 27 -48.94 -82.45 -142.00
C THR A 27 -50.31 -83.11 -141.82
N GLU A 28 -51.42 -82.39 -141.98
CA GLU A 28 -52.78 -82.97 -141.91
C GLU A 28 -53.35 -83.27 -143.31
N GLU A 29 -53.50 -84.56 -143.64
CA GLU A 29 -54.18 -84.99 -144.87
C GLU A 29 -55.71 -84.93 -144.68
N LEU A 30 -56.26 -83.71 -144.76
CA LEU A 30 -57.67 -83.42 -144.44
C LEU A 30 -58.71 -84.24 -145.24
N PHE A 31 -58.37 -84.76 -146.42
CA PHE A 31 -59.15 -85.76 -147.15
C PHE A 31 -58.25 -86.67 -148.02
N PRO A 32 -58.45 -88.00 -148.04
CA PRO A 32 -57.62 -88.93 -148.80
C PRO A 32 -57.96 -88.95 -150.30
N PHE A 33 -57.28 -88.11 -151.09
CA PHE A 33 -57.37 -88.10 -152.55
C PHE A 33 -56.71 -89.35 -153.17
N ARG A 34 -57.52 -90.35 -153.56
CA ARG A 34 -57.03 -91.58 -154.21
C ARG A 34 -56.70 -91.37 -155.70
N GLY A 35 -55.56 -90.73 -155.98
CA GLY A 35 -54.97 -90.70 -157.31
C GLY A 35 -54.21 -89.42 -157.64
N ASN A 36 -53.15 -89.53 -158.43
CA ASN A 36 -52.32 -88.40 -158.80
C ASN A 36 -53.02 -87.44 -159.79
N LYS A 37 -53.25 -86.21 -159.31
CA LYS A 37 -52.94 -84.96 -160.03
C LYS A 37 -53.75 -84.66 -161.31
N LEU A 38 -54.78 -83.84 -161.13
CA LEU A 38 -55.36 -82.91 -162.14
C LEU A 38 -55.56 -83.51 -163.54
N GLN A 39 -56.18 -84.70 -163.60
CA GLN A 39 -56.87 -85.20 -164.78
C GLN A 39 -58.38 -84.90 -164.66
N ASN A 40 -59.03 -84.74 -165.81
CA ASN A 40 -60.44 -84.35 -165.98
C ASN A 40 -61.39 -85.03 -164.94
N PRO A 41 -62.22 -84.26 -164.19
CA PRO A 41 -63.09 -84.80 -163.14
C PRO A 41 -64.09 -85.87 -163.64
N TYR A 42 -64.45 -86.79 -162.75
CA TYR A 42 -65.32 -87.94 -163.00
C TYR A 42 -66.80 -87.58 -163.26
N LEU A 43 -67.09 -86.98 -164.41
CA LEU A 43 -68.47 -86.83 -164.91
C LEU A 43 -68.96 -88.12 -165.58
N ARG A 44 -69.93 -88.80 -164.95
CA ARG A 44 -70.60 -90.00 -165.49
C ARG A 44 -71.74 -89.60 -166.44
N TYR A 45 -71.42 -89.33 -167.70
CA TYR A 45 -72.42 -89.08 -168.74
C TYR A 45 -73.23 -90.34 -169.09
N GLY A 46 -74.55 -90.25 -169.10
CA GLY A 46 -75.45 -91.36 -169.43
C GLY A 46 -75.67 -91.51 -170.94
N ALA A 47 -76.13 -92.69 -171.38
CA ALA A 47 -76.38 -92.98 -172.80
C ALA A 47 -77.50 -92.16 -173.48
N LYS A 48 -78.13 -91.21 -172.79
CA LYS A 48 -79.03 -90.19 -173.39
C LYS A 48 -78.32 -88.88 -173.72
N ASP A 49 -77.12 -88.65 -173.19
CA ASP A 49 -76.42 -87.37 -173.33
C ASP A 49 -75.77 -87.29 -174.71
N SER A 50 -76.26 -86.35 -175.53
CA SER A 50 -75.89 -86.22 -176.94
C SER A 50 -74.64 -85.36 -177.18
N THR A 51 -74.21 -84.59 -176.17
CA THR A 51 -73.11 -83.62 -176.24
C THR A 51 -72.17 -83.77 -175.06
N ILE A 52 -70.90 -84.14 -175.31
CA ILE A 52 -69.80 -83.98 -174.35
C ILE A 52 -69.18 -82.59 -174.64
N PRO A 53 -68.96 -81.73 -173.64
CA PRO A 53 -68.46 -80.37 -173.83
C PRO A 53 -67.04 -80.37 -174.42
N ASN A 54 -66.81 -79.50 -175.42
CA ASN A 54 -65.47 -79.26 -175.96
C ASN A 54 -64.67 -78.34 -175.03
N TRP A 55 -63.49 -78.77 -174.63
CA TRP A 55 -62.62 -78.00 -173.73
C TRP A 55 -61.89 -76.91 -174.51
N LYS A 56 -62.32 -75.66 -174.33
CA LYS A 56 -61.66 -74.48 -174.91
C LYS A 56 -61.07 -73.60 -173.79
N LEU A 57 -59.78 -73.74 -173.53
CA LEU A 57 -59.05 -72.78 -172.71
C LEU A 57 -58.88 -71.48 -173.50
N SER A 58 -59.24 -70.34 -172.91
CA SER A 58 -59.11 -69.03 -173.56
C SER A 58 -58.38 -68.05 -172.64
N SER A 59 -57.08 -67.83 -172.90
CA SER A 59 -56.28 -66.82 -172.19
C SER A 59 -56.30 -65.50 -172.94
N THR A 60 -56.39 -64.38 -172.21
CA THR A 60 -56.47 -63.02 -172.79
C THR A 60 -55.13 -62.26 -172.78
N ASN A 61 -54.08 -62.84 -172.21
CA ASN A 61 -52.69 -62.39 -172.30
C ASN A 61 -51.78 -63.63 -172.32
N ASN A 62 -50.98 -63.78 -173.37
CA ASN A 62 -50.23 -65.01 -173.64
C ASN A 62 -48.90 -65.07 -172.85
N VAL A 63 -48.99 -65.40 -171.56
CA VAL A 63 -47.84 -65.52 -170.64
C VAL A 63 -47.35 -66.98 -170.49
N PHE A 64 -48.08 -67.95 -171.06
CA PHE A 64 -47.73 -69.38 -171.06
C PHE A 64 -47.87 -69.95 -172.48
N GLY A 65 -46.77 -70.07 -173.21
CA GLY A 65 -46.78 -70.57 -174.59
C GLY A 65 -46.97 -72.08 -174.69
N GLY A 66 -48.09 -72.51 -175.30
CA GLY A 66 -48.33 -73.90 -175.66
C GLY A 66 -49.82 -74.25 -175.85
N GLU A 67 -50.29 -74.26 -177.10
CA GLU A 67 -51.58 -74.87 -177.46
C GLU A 67 -51.40 -76.32 -177.92
N SER A 68 -52.33 -77.21 -177.56
CA SER A 68 -52.67 -78.39 -178.36
C SER A 68 -54.07 -78.88 -178.00
N ALA A 69 -54.88 -79.22 -179.01
CA ALA A 69 -56.22 -79.78 -178.84
C ALA A 69 -56.22 -81.29 -179.12
N GLY A 70 -57.11 -82.04 -178.46
CA GLY A 70 -57.29 -83.49 -178.63
C GLY A 70 -58.74 -83.86 -178.91
N THR A 71 -58.96 -84.83 -179.80
CA THR A 71 -60.29 -85.19 -180.34
C THR A 71 -60.96 -86.32 -179.56
N ILE A 72 -62.28 -86.21 -179.34
CA ILE A 72 -63.09 -87.14 -178.54
C ILE A 72 -63.35 -88.48 -179.28
N SER A 73 -63.31 -89.59 -178.53
CA SER A 73 -63.68 -90.94 -179.01
C SER A 73 -65.20 -91.20 -178.95
N SER A 74 -65.72 -92.00 -179.88
CA SER A 74 -67.15 -92.28 -180.05
C SER A 74 -67.66 -93.56 -179.37
N LYS A 75 -66.76 -94.45 -178.91
CA LYS A 75 -67.08 -95.77 -178.32
C LYS A 75 -67.98 -95.69 -177.08
N VAL A 76 -68.76 -96.74 -176.82
CA VAL A 76 -69.56 -96.91 -175.59
C VAL A 76 -69.31 -98.30 -175.00
N THR A 77 -69.14 -98.39 -173.68
CA THR A 77 -68.95 -99.63 -172.91
C THR A 77 -69.83 -99.55 -171.66
N ASP A 78 -70.56 -100.62 -171.32
CA ASP A 78 -71.43 -100.73 -170.14
C ASP A 78 -72.44 -99.55 -169.95
N GLY A 79 -72.83 -98.89 -171.04
CA GLY A 79 -73.75 -97.74 -171.04
C GLY A 79 -73.07 -96.37 -170.95
N TYR A 80 -71.75 -96.29 -170.88
CA TYR A 80 -70.97 -95.05 -170.73
C TYR A 80 -70.00 -94.84 -171.91
N ARG A 81 -69.78 -93.60 -172.34
CA ARG A 81 -68.94 -93.29 -173.53
C ARG A 81 -67.45 -93.22 -173.17
N ASP A 82 -66.61 -93.90 -173.95
CA ASP A 82 -65.15 -93.97 -173.78
C ASP A 82 -64.46 -92.75 -174.39
N ILE A 83 -63.81 -91.94 -173.53
CA ILE A 83 -63.28 -90.61 -173.84
C ILE A 83 -61.76 -90.57 -174.16
N GLY A 84 -61.08 -91.71 -174.28
CA GLY A 84 -59.83 -91.84 -175.06
C GLY A 84 -58.69 -90.81 -174.82
N ARG A 85 -57.98 -90.93 -173.68
CA ARG A 85 -56.86 -90.08 -173.17
C ARG A 85 -57.28 -88.72 -172.59
N TYR A 86 -56.68 -88.40 -171.45
CA TYR A 86 -56.92 -87.15 -170.72
C TYR A 86 -56.22 -85.96 -171.38
N ASN A 87 -56.97 -84.88 -171.59
CA ASN A 87 -56.39 -83.54 -171.75
C ASN A 87 -55.90 -83.06 -170.39
N TYR A 88 -54.61 -82.72 -170.28
CA TYR A 88 -54.02 -82.10 -169.08
C TYR A 88 -53.07 -80.97 -169.49
N LEU A 89 -53.12 -79.86 -168.76
CA LEU A 89 -52.22 -78.72 -168.96
C LEU A 89 -50.88 -78.97 -168.24
N VAL A 90 -49.77 -78.47 -168.79
CA VAL A 90 -48.43 -78.73 -168.25
C VAL A 90 -47.65 -77.42 -168.07
N GLY A 91 -47.40 -77.06 -166.81
CA GLY A 91 -46.35 -76.10 -166.43
C GLY A 91 -44.95 -76.76 -166.52
N GLN A 92 -43.90 -75.96 -166.70
CA GLN A 92 -42.56 -76.50 -167.00
C GLN A 92 -41.96 -77.34 -165.85
N LYS A 93 -41.16 -78.33 -166.26
CA LYS A 93 -40.83 -79.56 -165.51
C LYS A 93 -39.49 -79.45 -164.79
N ASN A 94 -39.44 -79.87 -163.51
CA ASN A 94 -38.17 -80.20 -162.85
C ASN A 94 -38.28 -81.26 -161.72
N ASN A 95 -38.66 -82.48 -162.09
CA ASN A 95 -38.28 -83.77 -161.47
C ASN A 95 -38.41 -84.01 -159.93
N THR A 96 -39.16 -83.23 -159.16
CA THR A 96 -39.75 -83.68 -157.88
C THR A 96 -41.27 -83.81 -157.99
N ASP A 97 -41.90 -84.53 -157.07
CA ASP A 97 -43.27 -85.04 -157.26
C ASP A 97 -44.37 -84.02 -156.89
N ASP A 98 -44.22 -82.77 -157.33
CA ASP A 98 -45.16 -81.65 -157.11
C ASP A 98 -45.73 -81.16 -158.45
N SER A 99 -47.07 -81.13 -158.59
CA SER A 99 -47.73 -80.60 -159.81
C SER A 99 -48.72 -79.49 -159.47
N VAL A 100 -48.18 -78.42 -158.89
CA VAL A 100 -48.94 -77.26 -158.43
C VAL A 100 -49.01 -76.22 -159.56
N PHE A 101 -50.19 -75.74 -159.89
CA PHE A 101 -50.38 -74.73 -160.94
C PHE A 101 -49.97 -73.34 -160.41
N LYS A 102 -48.73 -72.94 -160.73
CA LYS A 102 -48.18 -71.65 -160.30
C LYS A 102 -48.49 -70.57 -161.32
N SER A 103 -49.40 -69.66 -160.96
CA SER A 103 -49.63 -68.44 -161.72
C SER A 103 -48.42 -67.50 -161.65
N LYS A 104 -48.28 -66.62 -162.65
CA LYS A 104 -47.22 -65.61 -162.69
C LYS A 104 -47.82 -64.23 -162.95
N SER A 105 -47.99 -63.43 -161.89
CA SER A 105 -48.40 -62.04 -162.05
C SER A 105 -47.17 -61.12 -162.05
N ILE A 106 -47.10 -60.22 -163.03
CA ILE A 106 -45.96 -59.33 -163.24
C ILE A 106 -46.43 -57.87 -163.20
N ARG A 107 -45.80 -57.05 -162.36
CA ARG A 107 -45.93 -55.60 -162.33
C ARG A 107 -44.90 -54.97 -163.28
N VAL A 108 -45.34 -54.01 -164.09
CA VAL A 108 -44.46 -53.17 -164.92
C VAL A 108 -44.07 -51.93 -164.13
N GLU A 109 -42.81 -51.51 -164.24
CA GLU A 109 -42.34 -50.28 -163.58
C GLU A 109 -43.10 -49.03 -164.07
N ASN A 110 -43.23 -48.04 -163.19
CA ASN A 110 -43.86 -46.75 -163.43
C ASN A 110 -45.38 -46.74 -163.76
N SER A 111 -46.12 -47.84 -163.58
CA SER A 111 -47.59 -47.79 -163.57
C SER A 111 -48.13 -47.20 -162.26
N SER A 112 -49.00 -46.19 -162.36
CA SER A 112 -49.55 -45.40 -161.24
C SER A 112 -51.05 -45.58 -160.98
N VAL A 113 -51.74 -46.47 -161.72
CA VAL A 113 -53.16 -46.79 -161.52
C VAL A 113 -53.37 -48.31 -161.43
N ALA A 114 -54.24 -48.74 -160.52
CA ALA A 114 -54.28 -50.12 -160.02
C ALA A 114 -54.91 -51.16 -160.97
N GLU A 115 -55.56 -50.75 -162.06
CA GLU A 115 -56.39 -51.65 -162.89
C GLU A 115 -55.59 -52.45 -163.93
N ASN A 116 -54.31 -52.11 -164.18
CA ASN A 116 -53.44 -52.81 -165.13
C ASN A 116 -52.56 -53.89 -164.47
N ALA A 117 -53.12 -54.66 -163.53
CA ALA A 117 -52.46 -55.83 -162.98
C ALA A 117 -52.46 -56.99 -163.98
N SER A 118 -51.31 -57.61 -164.24
CA SER A 118 -51.18 -58.75 -165.16
C SER A 118 -51.91 -59.98 -164.62
N PHE A 119 -53.19 -60.14 -164.97
CA PHE A 119 -54.03 -61.22 -164.44
C PHE A 119 -53.92 -62.51 -165.27
N MET A 120 -53.78 -63.63 -164.56
CA MET A 120 -54.05 -64.96 -165.13
C MET A 120 -55.56 -65.19 -165.12
N LEU A 121 -56.11 -65.58 -166.27
CA LEU A 121 -57.51 -65.99 -166.43
C LEU A 121 -57.52 -67.47 -166.85
N VAL A 122 -57.94 -68.35 -165.94
CA VAL A 122 -58.25 -69.74 -166.28
C VAL A 122 -59.73 -69.81 -166.60
N GLY A 123 -60.05 -69.85 -167.89
CA GLY A 123 -61.38 -70.08 -168.42
C GLY A 123 -61.57 -71.55 -168.79
N GLN A 124 -62.42 -72.29 -168.05
CA GLN A 124 -62.80 -73.67 -168.41
C GLN A 124 -64.33 -73.80 -168.41
N THR A 125 -64.91 -74.00 -169.59
CA THR A 125 -66.31 -74.43 -169.74
C THR A 125 -66.44 -75.94 -169.48
N ILE A 126 -67.45 -76.33 -168.71
CA ILE A 126 -67.80 -77.71 -168.39
C ILE A 126 -69.33 -77.87 -168.48
N GLN A 127 -69.80 -79.05 -168.86
CA GLN A 127 -71.22 -79.41 -168.84
C GLN A 127 -71.53 -80.04 -167.48
N LEU A 128 -72.35 -79.37 -166.68
CA LEU A 128 -72.90 -79.86 -165.42
C LEU A 128 -74.40 -80.16 -165.58
N GLN A 129 -74.97 -80.84 -164.59
CA GLN A 129 -76.40 -81.15 -164.60
C GLN A 129 -77.19 -79.92 -164.15
N ALA A 130 -77.95 -79.33 -165.09
CA ALA A 130 -78.77 -78.14 -164.86
C ALA A 130 -79.69 -78.31 -163.64
N GLY A 131 -79.80 -77.26 -162.81
CA GLY A 131 -80.68 -77.21 -161.65
C GLY A 131 -80.16 -77.83 -160.35
N TYR A 132 -78.98 -78.46 -160.34
CA TYR A 132 -78.34 -78.94 -159.11
C TYR A 132 -77.43 -77.87 -158.49
N GLU A 133 -77.36 -77.83 -157.16
CA GLU A 133 -76.43 -76.98 -156.41
C GLU A 133 -75.08 -77.69 -156.25
N TYR A 134 -74.01 -77.02 -156.69
CA TYR A 134 -72.63 -77.50 -156.64
C TYR A 134 -71.77 -76.52 -155.84
N TYR A 135 -70.78 -77.05 -155.13
CA TYR A 135 -69.62 -76.25 -154.72
C TYR A 135 -68.51 -76.40 -155.76
N PHE A 136 -67.99 -75.29 -156.30
CA PHE A 136 -66.65 -75.29 -156.87
C PHE A 136 -65.65 -75.01 -155.75
N ARG A 137 -64.68 -75.90 -155.55
CA ARG A 137 -63.67 -75.81 -154.51
C ARG A 137 -62.27 -75.74 -155.12
N ALA A 138 -61.41 -74.87 -154.60
CA ALA A 138 -60.01 -74.75 -155.00
C ALA A 138 -59.09 -74.62 -153.78
N GLU A 139 -58.04 -75.44 -153.75
CA GLU A 139 -56.96 -75.39 -152.75
C GLU A 139 -55.87 -74.45 -153.29
N LEU A 140 -55.64 -73.34 -152.59
CA LEU A 140 -54.81 -72.21 -153.01
C LEU A 140 -53.72 -71.91 -151.98
N LYS A 141 -52.52 -71.53 -152.44
CA LYS A 141 -51.42 -71.06 -151.59
C LYS A 141 -50.73 -69.88 -152.28
N SER A 142 -50.15 -68.96 -151.53
CA SER A 142 -49.28 -67.91 -152.08
C SER A 142 -47.83 -68.21 -151.76
N VAL A 143 -46.93 -68.19 -152.74
CA VAL A 143 -45.51 -68.51 -152.48
C VAL A 143 -44.85 -67.43 -151.62
N GLN A 144 -45.25 -66.17 -151.80
CA GLN A 144 -44.70 -65.01 -151.08
C GLN A 144 -45.78 -63.94 -150.87
N GLY A 145 -45.97 -63.52 -149.62
CA GLY A 145 -47.01 -62.54 -149.26
C GLY A 145 -48.44 -63.03 -149.54
N THR A 146 -49.39 -62.10 -149.66
CA THR A 146 -50.80 -62.41 -149.87
C THR A 146 -51.20 -62.23 -151.33
N SER A 147 -51.60 -63.32 -151.99
CA SER A 147 -52.04 -63.35 -153.39
C SER A 147 -53.56 -63.17 -153.47
N ASN A 148 -53.98 -61.97 -153.86
CA ASN A 148 -55.40 -61.60 -153.96
C ASN A 148 -55.99 -61.96 -155.33
N GLY A 149 -57.23 -62.42 -155.36
CA GLY A 149 -57.90 -62.82 -156.60
C GLY A 149 -59.42 -62.79 -156.54
N MET A 150 -60.04 -63.24 -157.63
CA MET A 150 -61.48 -63.36 -157.76
C MET A 150 -61.80 -64.65 -158.54
N LEU A 151 -62.38 -65.61 -157.84
CA LEU A 151 -63.01 -66.77 -158.46
C LEU A 151 -64.37 -66.34 -158.99
N ASN A 152 -64.72 -66.75 -160.21
CA ASN A 152 -66.01 -66.49 -160.84
C ASN A 152 -66.51 -67.78 -161.47
N ILE A 153 -67.83 -67.96 -161.49
CA ILE A 153 -68.54 -69.00 -162.22
C ILE A 153 -69.51 -68.27 -163.15
N TYR A 154 -69.52 -68.61 -164.43
CA TYR A 154 -70.34 -67.99 -165.48
C TYR A 154 -71.21 -69.04 -166.19
N PRO A 155 -72.38 -68.66 -166.73
CA PRO A 155 -73.19 -69.52 -167.59
C PRO A 155 -72.62 -69.56 -169.02
N GLY A 156 -72.81 -70.68 -169.71
CA GLY A 156 -72.27 -70.90 -171.06
C GLY A 156 -70.74 -70.84 -171.11
N THR A 157 -70.21 -70.46 -172.27
CA THR A 157 -68.78 -70.30 -172.56
C THR A 157 -68.18 -68.93 -172.14
N ALA A 158 -68.91 -68.12 -171.38
CA ALA A 158 -68.46 -66.77 -171.01
C ALA A 158 -67.35 -66.80 -169.95
N THR A 159 -66.18 -66.22 -170.24
CA THR A 159 -65.07 -66.11 -169.27
C THR A 159 -65.05 -64.79 -168.49
N SER A 160 -65.83 -63.80 -168.94
CA SER A 160 -66.03 -62.50 -168.28
C SER A 160 -67.35 -61.86 -168.72
N GLY A 161 -67.92 -61.01 -167.87
CA GLY A 161 -69.19 -60.32 -168.13
C GLY A 161 -69.88 -59.90 -166.82
N LYS A 162 -71.04 -59.25 -166.91
CA LYS A 162 -71.87 -58.88 -165.74
C LYS A 162 -72.72 -60.03 -165.19
N ASN A 163 -72.91 -61.11 -165.96
CA ASN A 163 -73.88 -62.17 -165.67
C ASN A 163 -73.15 -63.44 -165.22
N GLY A 164 -72.53 -63.42 -164.04
CA GLY A 164 -71.97 -64.63 -163.40
C GLY A 164 -73.03 -65.39 -162.61
N LEU A 165 -72.90 -66.71 -162.52
CA LEU A 165 -73.69 -67.57 -161.63
C LEU A 165 -73.24 -67.44 -160.16
N ALA A 166 -71.94 -67.22 -159.94
CA ALA A 166 -71.37 -66.93 -158.63
C ALA A 166 -70.01 -66.21 -158.75
N SER A 167 -69.57 -65.53 -157.69
CA SER A 167 -68.25 -64.91 -157.61
C SER A 167 -67.78 -64.80 -156.16
N GLU A 168 -66.50 -65.04 -155.91
CA GLU A 168 -65.87 -64.94 -154.59
C GLU A 168 -64.52 -64.22 -154.69
N ARG A 169 -64.18 -63.39 -153.69
CA ARG A 169 -62.87 -62.73 -153.59
C ARG A 169 -62.03 -63.47 -152.56
N PHE A 170 -60.85 -63.93 -152.97
CA PHE A 170 -59.94 -64.65 -152.08
C PHE A 170 -58.61 -63.90 -151.88
N SER A 171 -57.94 -64.22 -150.78
CA SER A 171 -56.78 -63.52 -150.25
C SER A 171 -55.74 -64.53 -149.74
N ALA A 172 -55.25 -65.40 -150.63
CA ALA A 172 -54.42 -66.54 -150.27
C ALA A 172 -53.10 -66.11 -149.63
N THR A 173 -52.84 -66.54 -148.39
CA THR A 173 -51.57 -66.32 -147.67
C THR A 173 -50.56 -67.42 -147.98
N ASN A 174 -49.45 -67.48 -147.23
CA ASN A 174 -48.41 -68.51 -147.41
C ASN A 174 -48.76 -69.89 -146.84
N LYS A 175 -49.99 -70.09 -146.35
CA LYS A 175 -50.54 -71.39 -145.99
C LYS A 175 -51.46 -71.92 -147.10
N LEU A 176 -51.75 -73.22 -147.08
CA LEU A 176 -52.77 -73.78 -147.96
C LEU A 176 -54.15 -73.38 -147.42
N GLU A 177 -54.91 -72.65 -148.23
CA GLU A 177 -56.26 -72.18 -147.96
C GLU A 177 -57.23 -72.81 -148.96
N ILE A 178 -58.50 -72.93 -148.58
CA ILE A 178 -59.50 -73.57 -149.43
C ILE A 178 -60.64 -72.59 -149.73
N VAL A 179 -60.69 -72.12 -150.97
CA VAL A 179 -61.79 -71.30 -151.49
C VAL A 179 -62.90 -72.25 -151.94
N SER A 180 -64.11 -72.06 -151.42
CA SER A 180 -65.29 -72.83 -151.81
C SER A 180 -66.40 -71.87 -152.22
N LEU A 181 -66.99 -72.07 -153.40
CA LEU A 181 -68.01 -71.19 -153.96
C LEU A 181 -69.24 -72.02 -154.39
N PRO A 182 -70.37 -71.93 -153.67
CA PRO A 182 -71.63 -72.52 -154.11
C PRO A 182 -72.18 -71.80 -155.34
N PHE A 183 -72.80 -72.56 -156.25
CA PHE A 183 -73.59 -72.05 -157.36
C PHE A 183 -74.58 -73.13 -157.84
N VAL A 184 -75.56 -72.73 -158.66
CA VAL A 184 -76.47 -73.65 -159.36
C VAL A 184 -76.18 -73.57 -160.86
N ALA A 185 -76.08 -74.71 -161.54
CA ALA A 185 -75.91 -74.74 -163.00
C ALA A 185 -77.22 -74.35 -163.70
N ASP A 186 -77.16 -73.44 -164.68
CA ASP A 186 -78.36 -72.92 -165.35
C ASP A 186 -78.97 -73.91 -166.36
N GLY A 187 -80.08 -73.51 -167.01
CA GLY A 187 -80.82 -74.36 -167.95
C GLY A 187 -80.05 -74.81 -169.20
N SER A 188 -78.86 -74.28 -169.48
CA SER A 188 -77.95 -74.80 -170.52
C SER A 188 -77.03 -75.91 -169.99
N GLY A 189 -76.75 -75.91 -168.68
CA GLY A 189 -75.77 -76.76 -168.03
C GLY A 189 -74.31 -76.49 -168.40
N GLU A 190 -74.03 -75.70 -169.45
CA GLU A 190 -72.67 -75.19 -169.69
C GLU A 190 -72.33 -74.14 -168.63
N VAL A 191 -71.20 -74.35 -167.95
CA VAL A 191 -70.71 -73.49 -166.87
C VAL A 191 -69.23 -73.24 -167.06
N THR A 192 -68.81 -71.97 -167.08
CA THR A 192 -67.41 -71.57 -167.20
C THR A 192 -66.83 -71.08 -165.88
N VAL A 193 -65.82 -71.79 -165.36
CA VAL A 193 -64.97 -71.27 -164.28
C VAL A 193 -64.08 -70.17 -164.85
N SER A 194 -63.94 -69.07 -164.11
CA SER A 194 -63.10 -67.92 -164.41
C SER A 194 -62.34 -67.52 -163.12
N LEU A 195 -61.23 -68.22 -162.86
CA LEU A 195 -60.33 -67.88 -161.78
C LEU A 195 -59.39 -66.75 -162.23
N ARG A 196 -59.43 -65.61 -161.53
CA ARG A 196 -58.57 -64.45 -161.75
C ARG A 196 -57.65 -64.21 -160.55
N HIS A 197 -56.38 -63.91 -160.81
CA HIS A 197 -55.37 -63.57 -159.81
C HIS A 197 -54.76 -62.20 -160.12
N PHE A 198 -54.48 -61.38 -159.09
CA PHE A 198 -54.03 -59.99 -159.23
C PHE A 198 -52.65 -59.77 -158.58
N ALA A 199 -51.85 -58.87 -159.14
CA ALA A 199 -50.66 -58.32 -158.50
C ALA A 199 -51.04 -57.39 -157.33
N THR A 200 -50.15 -57.22 -156.35
CA THR A 200 -50.25 -56.15 -155.36
C THR A 200 -49.54 -54.88 -155.85
N ASN A 201 -49.82 -53.74 -155.20
CA ASN A 201 -49.30 -52.43 -155.59
C ASN A 201 -47.76 -52.31 -155.55
N ASP A 202 -47.07 -53.23 -154.89
CA ASP A 202 -45.63 -53.18 -154.62
C ASP A 202 -44.82 -54.31 -155.29
N LYS A 203 -45.37 -55.53 -155.42
CA LYS A 203 -44.62 -56.76 -155.78
C LYS A 203 -45.35 -57.69 -156.76
N ASN A 204 -44.57 -58.58 -157.38
CA ASN A 204 -45.07 -59.69 -158.20
C ASN A 204 -45.63 -60.81 -157.32
N THR A 205 -46.90 -61.15 -157.45
CA THR A 205 -47.55 -62.25 -156.72
C THR A 205 -47.51 -63.57 -157.50
N HIS A 206 -47.47 -64.68 -156.77
CA HIS A 206 -47.49 -66.03 -157.31
C HIS A 206 -48.49 -66.89 -156.51
N LEU A 207 -49.71 -66.98 -157.02
CA LEU A 207 -50.73 -67.90 -156.54
C LEU A 207 -50.44 -69.30 -157.09
N GLU A 208 -50.25 -70.24 -156.18
CA GLU A 208 -50.26 -71.68 -156.39
C GLU A 208 -51.68 -72.22 -156.28
N ILE A 209 -52.07 -73.06 -157.24
CA ILE A 209 -53.31 -73.82 -157.22
C ILE A 209 -52.93 -75.30 -157.10
N HIS A 210 -53.25 -75.90 -155.95
CA HIS A 210 -52.86 -77.27 -155.61
C HIS A 210 -53.89 -78.29 -156.14
N ARG A 211 -55.18 -78.02 -155.93
CA ARG A 211 -56.31 -78.81 -156.44
C ARG A 211 -57.49 -77.90 -156.78
N MET A 212 -58.38 -78.36 -157.67
CA MET A 212 -59.70 -77.75 -157.88
C MET A 212 -60.71 -78.78 -158.39
N GLY A 213 -62.01 -78.56 -158.14
CA GLY A 213 -63.07 -79.45 -158.59
C GLY A 213 -64.49 -78.99 -158.24
N PHE A 214 -65.48 -79.71 -158.76
CA PHE A 214 -66.91 -79.52 -158.48
C PHE A 214 -67.44 -80.66 -157.63
N PHE A 215 -68.27 -80.35 -156.65
CA PHE A 215 -68.84 -81.29 -155.68
C PHE A 215 -70.35 -81.06 -155.56
N LEU A 216 -71.15 -82.13 -155.47
CA LEU A 216 -72.56 -82.02 -155.07
C LEU A 216 -72.65 -81.62 -153.59
N LYS A 217 -73.77 -80.99 -153.21
CA LYS A 217 -74.00 -80.51 -151.84
C LYS A 217 -74.40 -81.61 -150.84
N ASP A 218 -75.02 -82.68 -151.33
CA ASP A 218 -75.73 -83.68 -150.52
C ASP A 218 -75.07 -85.08 -150.61
N ASP A 219 -73.84 -85.23 -150.09
CA ASP A 219 -73.12 -86.51 -150.01
C ASP A 219 -72.72 -86.81 -148.54
N ASP A 220 -73.00 -88.01 -148.06
CA ASP A 220 -73.67 -88.19 -146.74
C ASP A 220 -72.82 -88.88 -145.65
N LEU A 221 -71.52 -88.54 -145.56
CA LEU A 221 -70.55 -89.09 -144.57
C LEU A 221 -69.46 -88.06 -144.18
N ILE A 222 -69.53 -87.20 -143.14
CA ILE A 222 -70.43 -87.00 -141.99
C ILE A 222 -70.03 -87.69 -140.65
N GLN A 223 -69.35 -86.88 -139.81
CA GLN A 223 -69.47 -86.67 -138.34
C GLN A 223 -69.25 -87.83 -137.31
N ASN A 224 -68.30 -87.64 -136.37
CA ASN A 224 -68.58 -87.71 -134.89
C ASN A 224 -67.45 -87.27 -133.90
N ASP A 225 -66.15 -87.45 -134.18
CA ASP A 225 -65.11 -87.57 -133.12
C ASP A 225 -64.49 -86.28 -132.50
N SER A 226 -65.24 -85.19 -132.24
CA SER A 226 -64.62 -83.85 -132.05
C SER A 226 -64.77 -83.06 -130.73
N ILE A 227 -65.46 -83.53 -129.68
CA ILE A 227 -65.81 -82.67 -128.51
C ILE A 227 -64.94 -82.89 -127.24
N ASP A 228 -64.74 -84.13 -126.78
CA ASP A 228 -64.19 -84.41 -125.43
C ASP A 228 -62.76 -83.87 -125.18
N ALA A 229 -62.00 -83.61 -126.24
CA ALA A 229 -60.65 -83.04 -126.15
C ALA A 229 -60.61 -81.62 -125.55
N LEU A 230 -61.68 -80.83 -125.71
CA LEU A 230 -61.66 -79.39 -125.38
C LEU A 230 -61.85 -79.09 -123.88
N ILE A 231 -62.56 -79.98 -123.15
CA ILE A 231 -62.89 -79.77 -121.72
C ILE A 231 -61.65 -79.91 -120.82
N ASN A 232 -60.78 -80.87 -121.12
CA ASN A 232 -59.64 -81.22 -120.27
C ASN A 232 -58.56 -80.12 -120.23
N ASP A 233 -58.30 -79.43 -121.35
CA ASP A 233 -57.33 -78.33 -121.44
C ASP A 233 -57.68 -77.15 -120.49
N LYS A 234 -58.97 -76.79 -120.46
CA LYS A 234 -59.46 -75.65 -119.69
C LYS A 234 -59.51 -75.91 -118.19
N LYS A 235 -59.69 -77.18 -117.78
CA LYS A 235 -59.49 -77.63 -116.40
C LYS A 235 -58.04 -77.43 -115.93
N SER A 236 -57.07 -77.97 -116.68
CA SER A 236 -55.64 -77.80 -116.35
C SER A 236 -55.19 -76.33 -116.34
N SER A 237 -55.79 -75.51 -117.19
CA SER A 237 -55.58 -74.05 -117.20
C SER A 237 -56.12 -73.35 -115.94
N LEU A 238 -57.11 -73.92 -115.24
CA LEU A 238 -57.71 -73.35 -114.04
C LEU A 238 -56.88 -73.69 -112.79
N ASP A 239 -56.41 -74.93 -112.66
CA ASP A 239 -55.45 -75.34 -111.62
C ASP A 239 -54.16 -74.49 -111.65
N ALA A 240 -53.70 -74.13 -112.85
CA ALA A 240 -52.55 -73.25 -113.04
C ALA A 240 -52.75 -71.82 -112.49
N GLU A 241 -53.99 -71.31 -112.52
CA GLU A 241 -54.31 -69.99 -111.95
C GLU A 241 -54.55 -70.07 -110.43
N ALA A 242 -55.17 -71.16 -109.96
CA ALA A 242 -55.30 -71.49 -108.55
C ALA A 242 -53.95 -71.46 -107.82
N LYS A 243 -52.93 -72.09 -108.42
CA LYS A 243 -51.58 -72.17 -107.86
C LYS A 243 -50.97 -70.79 -107.63
N LYS A 244 -51.07 -69.89 -108.61
CA LYS A 244 -50.57 -68.50 -108.50
C LYS A 244 -51.28 -67.75 -107.38
N ALA A 245 -52.60 -67.91 -107.26
CA ALA A 245 -53.38 -67.26 -106.22
C ALA A 245 -52.93 -67.70 -104.81
N LYS A 246 -52.75 -69.01 -104.58
CA LYS A 246 -52.19 -69.52 -103.30
C LYS A 246 -50.78 -69.02 -103.03
N GLU A 247 -49.93 -68.98 -104.07
CA GLU A 247 -48.58 -68.40 -104.00
C GLU A 247 -48.58 -66.88 -103.69
N THR A 248 -49.69 -66.16 -103.89
CA THR A 248 -49.87 -64.78 -103.39
C THR A 248 -50.32 -64.78 -101.93
N ILE A 249 -51.30 -65.60 -101.55
CA ILE A 249 -51.77 -65.75 -100.15
C ILE A 249 -50.60 -66.06 -99.20
N ASP A 250 -49.67 -66.93 -99.60
CA ASP A 250 -48.51 -67.28 -98.77
C ASP A 250 -47.60 -66.09 -98.43
N LYS A 251 -47.54 -65.06 -99.28
CA LYS A 251 -46.67 -63.88 -99.14
C LYS A 251 -47.23 -62.76 -98.27
N LEU A 252 -48.50 -62.85 -97.86
CA LEU A 252 -49.15 -61.88 -96.99
C LEU A 252 -48.51 -61.96 -95.59
N GLU A 253 -47.86 -60.91 -95.09
CA GLU A 253 -46.94 -61.04 -93.94
C GLU A 253 -47.65 -60.98 -92.56
N ASN A 254 -48.87 -60.45 -92.53
CA ASN A 254 -49.59 -60.08 -91.32
C ASN A 254 -50.78 -61.02 -91.03
N LEU A 255 -51.32 -61.71 -92.05
CA LEU A 255 -52.28 -62.81 -91.86
C LEU A 255 -51.65 -63.99 -91.12
N SER A 256 -52.40 -64.53 -90.16
CA SER A 256 -52.04 -65.80 -89.52
C SER A 256 -52.05 -66.96 -90.52
N GLN A 257 -51.32 -68.02 -90.21
CA GLN A 257 -51.31 -69.22 -91.05
C GLN A 257 -52.73 -69.81 -91.21
N THR A 258 -53.61 -69.66 -90.20
CA THR A 258 -55.00 -70.11 -90.27
C THR A 258 -55.78 -69.38 -91.37
N GLU A 259 -55.72 -68.04 -91.38
CA GLU A 259 -56.41 -67.21 -92.38
C GLU A 259 -55.87 -67.46 -93.79
N LYS A 260 -54.56 -67.67 -93.93
CA LYS A 260 -53.93 -68.10 -95.19
C LYS A 260 -54.48 -69.44 -95.68
N GLU A 261 -54.54 -70.46 -94.82
CA GLU A 261 -55.09 -71.76 -95.23
C GLU A 261 -56.59 -71.69 -95.53
N GLU A 262 -57.37 -70.84 -94.85
CA GLU A 262 -58.78 -70.62 -95.20
C GLU A 262 -58.95 -69.95 -96.57
N ALA A 263 -58.14 -68.94 -96.90
CA ALA A 263 -58.13 -68.33 -98.22
C ALA A 263 -57.70 -69.32 -99.32
N LYS A 264 -56.63 -70.10 -99.11
CA LYS A 264 -56.21 -71.18 -100.02
C LYS A 264 -57.30 -72.23 -100.24
N LYS A 265 -58.03 -72.58 -99.19
CA LYS A 265 -59.15 -73.53 -99.20
C LYS A 265 -60.39 -72.96 -99.92
N LEU A 266 -60.60 -71.65 -99.87
CA LEU A 266 -61.60 -70.96 -100.71
C LEU A 266 -61.19 -71.02 -102.19
N ILE A 267 -59.92 -70.77 -102.52
CA ILE A 267 -59.39 -70.95 -103.88
C ILE A 267 -59.60 -72.39 -104.36
N ASP A 268 -59.26 -73.41 -103.56
CA ASP A 268 -59.51 -74.82 -103.89
C ASP A 268 -60.99 -75.11 -104.15
N LYS A 269 -61.90 -74.57 -103.30
CA LYS A 269 -63.34 -74.74 -103.49
C LYS A 269 -63.79 -74.13 -104.83
N THR A 270 -63.38 -72.89 -105.12
CA THR A 270 -63.73 -72.19 -106.37
C THR A 270 -63.27 -72.98 -107.62
N VAL A 271 -62.05 -73.50 -107.60
CA VAL A 271 -61.48 -74.31 -108.69
C VAL A 271 -62.26 -75.61 -108.89
N ASN A 272 -62.58 -76.30 -107.80
CA ASN A 272 -63.37 -77.53 -107.83
C ASN A 272 -64.80 -77.29 -108.32
N ASP A 273 -65.43 -76.17 -107.94
CA ASP A 273 -66.80 -75.86 -108.35
C ASP A 273 -66.87 -75.48 -109.84
N ALA A 274 -65.99 -74.60 -110.32
CA ALA A 274 -65.90 -74.29 -111.76
C ALA A 274 -65.50 -75.54 -112.59
N SER A 275 -64.63 -76.42 -112.08
CA SER A 275 -64.25 -77.66 -112.76
C SER A 275 -65.43 -78.64 -112.94
N LYS A 276 -66.40 -78.67 -112.03
CA LYS A 276 -67.63 -79.48 -112.15
C LYS A 276 -68.59 -78.92 -113.19
N GLU A 277 -68.59 -77.61 -113.42
CA GLU A 277 -69.40 -77.01 -114.49
C GLU A 277 -68.74 -77.24 -115.85
N LEU A 278 -67.40 -77.22 -115.95
CA LEU A 278 -66.67 -77.59 -117.17
C LEU A 278 -67.03 -79.00 -117.68
N ASP A 279 -67.26 -79.97 -116.79
CA ASP A 279 -67.69 -81.34 -117.16
C ASP A 279 -69.07 -81.41 -117.84
N LYS A 280 -69.91 -80.37 -117.73
CA LYS A 280 -71.27 -80.34 -118.27
C LYS A 280 -71.38 -79.62 -119.61
N ALA A 281 -70.31 -78.97 -120.04
CA ALA A 281 -70.29 -78.12 -121.22
C ALA A 281 -70.37 -78.95 -122.51
N THR A 282 -71.47 -78.84 -123.24
CA THR A 282 -71.67 -79.54 -124.53
C THR A 282 -71.30 -78.69 -125.74
N THR A 283 -70.95 -77.40 -125.54
CA THR A 283 -70.46 -76.51 -126.60
C THR A 283 -69.13 -75.84 -126.18
N PRO A 284 -68.23 -75.52 -127.14
CA PRO A 284 -66.99 -74.81 -126.85
C PRO A 284 -67.17 -73.45 -126.13
N SER A 285 -68.31 -72.78 -126.33
CA SER A 285 -68.55 -71.44 -125.75
C SER A 285 -68.80 -71.49 -124.25
N ASP A 286 -69.41 -72.57 -123.75
CA ASP A 286 -69.71 -72.73 -122.33
C ASP A 286 -68.41 -72.96 -121.53
N ILE A 287 -67.49 -73.73 -122.11
CA ILE A 287 -66.18 -74.06 -121.53
C ILE A 287 -65.36 -72.79 -121.25
N ASP A 288 -65.29 -71.86 -122.22
CA ASP A 288 -64.55 -70.61 -122.05
C ASP A 288 -65.23 -69.65 -121.05
N ALA A 289 -66.57 -69.61 -120.99
CA ALA A 289 -67.28 -68.77 -120.02
C ALA A 289 -67.01 -69.22 -118.57
N ILE A 290 -67.12 -70.52 -118.31
CA ILE A 290 -66.91 -71.12 -116.98
C ILE A 290 -65.45 -70.94 -116.50
N TYR A 291 -64.47 -71.12 -117.40
CA TYR A 291 -63.06 -70.89 -117.09
C TYR A 291 -62.79 -69.45 -116.62
N ASN A 292 -63.31 -68.45 -117.35
CA ASN A 292 -63.08 -67.04 -117.03
C ASN A 292 -63.79 -66.61 -115.73
N GLN A 293 -64.96 -67.16 -115.43
CA GLN A 293 -65.62 -66.92 -114.14
C GLN A 293 -64.82 -67.52 -112.99
N GLY A 294 -64.41 -68.79 -113.09
CA GLY A 294 -63.59 -69.46 -112.07
C GLY A 294 -62.28 -68.70 -111.79
N LYS A 295 -61.60 -68.21 -112.83
CA LYS A 295 -60.43 -67.33 -112.70
C LYS A 295 -60.74 -66.02 -111.96
N THR A 296 -61.88 -65.40 -112.24
CA THR A 296 -62.30 -64.16 -111.57
C THR A 296 -62.56 -64.38 -110.09
N ASP A 297 -63.26 -65.46 -109.74
CA ASP A 297 -63.57 -65.81 -108.36
C ASP A 297 -62.33 -66.22 -107.56
N ILE A 298 -61.33 -66.87 -108.18
CA ILE A 298 -60.01 -67.11 -107.59
C ILE A 298 -59.32 -65.78 -107.23
N GLY A 299 -59.37 -64.79 -108.13
CA GLY A 299 -58.82 -63.46 -107.90
C GLY A 299 -59.50 -62.71 -106.75
N ASN A 300 -60.83 -62.81 -106.64
CA ASN A 300 -61.59 -62.18 -105.56
C ASN A 300 -61.18 -62.67 -104.16
N VAL A 301 -60.77 -63.94 -104.02
CA VAL A 301 -60.25 -64.47 -102.74
C VAL A 301 -58.91 -63.85 -102.36
N VAL A 302 -58.02 -63.63 -103.34
CA VAL A 302 -56.73 -62.97 -103.12
C VAL A 302 -56.93 -61.53 -102.67
N VAL A 303 -57.80 -60.77 -103.35
CA VAL A 303 -58.11 -59.36 -102.98
C VAL A 303 -58.69 -59.25 -101.57
N LYS A 304 -59.52 -60.20 -101.12
CA LYS A 304 -60.00 -60.22 -99.73
C LYS A 304 -58.85 -60.44 -98.74
N ALA A 305 -57.97 -61.41 -99.02
CA ALA A 305 -56.85 -61.70 -98.14
C ALA A 305 -55.83 -60.55 -98.08
N GLU A 306 -55.56 -59.88 -99.22
CA GLU A 306 -54.74 -58.65 -99.27
C GLU A 306 -55.33 -57.52 -98.42
N LEU A 307 -56.66 -57.36 -98.43
CA LEU A 307 -57.36 -56.42 -97.55
C LEU A 307 -57.21 -56.80 -96.07
N ASP A 308 -57.47 -58.06 -95.71
CA ASP A 308 -57.40 -58.54 -94.33
C ASP A 308 -55.96 -58.43 -93.77
N ASP A 309 -54.93 -58.71 -94.57
CA ASP A 309 -53.51 -58.54 -94.22
C ASP A 309 -53.17 -57.09 -93.83
N ALA A 310 -53.58 -56.15 -94.69
CA ALA A 310 -53.37 -54.73 -94.47
C ALA A 310 -54.08 -54.21 -93.21
N LYS A 311 -55.26 -54.76 -92.88
CA LYS A 311 -55.97 -54.44 -91.62
C LYS A 311 -55.17 -54.90 -90.40
N THR A 312 -54.74 -56.16 -90.38
CA THR A 312 -53.98 -56.72 -89.25
C THR A 312 -52.70 -55.93 -89.00
N LYS A 313 -52.00 -55.49 -90.05
CA LYS A 313 -50.84 -54.59 -89.89
C LYS A 313 -51.22 -53.24 -89.27
N ALA A 314 -52.22 -52.56 -89.82
CA ALA A 314 -52.60 -51.23 -89.34
C ALA A 314 -53.12 -51.25 -87.89
N ILE A 315 -53.81 -52.32 -87.48
CA ILE A 315 -54.22 -52.54 -86.09
C ILE A 315 -52.98 -52.72 -85.18
N ALA A 316 -51.97 -53.49 -85.60
CA ALA A 316 -50.73 -53.63 -84.85
C ALA A 316 -49.96 -52.30 -84.71
N ASP A 317 -49.85 -51.52 -85.80
CA ASP A 317 -49.21 -50.20 -85.82
C ASP A 317 -49.90 -49.21 -84.87
N LEU A 318 -51.25 -49.21 -84.81
CA LEU A 318 -52.03 -48.38 -83.87
C LEU A 318 -51.82 -48.78 -82.41
N ASN A 319 -51.81 -50.08 -82.10
CA ASN A 319 -51.57 -50.57 -80.73
C ASN A 319 -50.17 -50.18 -80.24
N ALA A 320 -49.15 -50.33 -81.09
CA ALA A 320 -47.78 -49.90 -80.77
C ALA A 320 -47.69 -48.39 -80.51
N LYS A 321 -48.38 -47.56 -81.32
CA LYS A 321 -48.42 -46.10 -81.11
C LYS A 321 -49.14 -45.71 -79.81
N ALA A 322 -50.20 -46.43 -79.44
CA ALA A 322 -50.87 -46.20 -78.16
C ALA A 322 -49.95 -46.52 -76.96
N GLU A 323 -49.18 -47.61 -77.00
CA GLU A 323 -48.20 -47.92 -75.95
C GLU A 323 -47.07 -46.89 -75.86
N GLU A 324 -46.60 -46.35 -77.00
CA GLU A 324 -45.64 -45.25 -77.04
C GLU A 324 -46.17 -44.03 -76.26
N VAL A 325 -47.39 -43.58 -76.58
CA VAL A 325 -48.00 -42.40 -75.94
C VAL A 325 -48.32 -42.64 -74.46
N ARG A 326 -48.82 -43.83 -74.07
CA ARG A 326 -49.02 -44.16 -72.65
C ARG A 326 -47.70 -44.05 -71.87
N LYS A 327 -46.58 -44.49 -72.45
CA LYS A 327 -45.25 -44.36 -71.83
C LYS A 327 -44.79 -42.91 -71.77
N GLN A 328 -44.87 -42.17 -72.88
CA GLN A 328 -44.48 -40.75 -72.93
C GLN A 328 -45.21 -39.92 -71.86
N ILE A 329 -46.48 -40.22 -71.58
CA ILE A 329 -47.29 -39.58 -70.53
C ILE A 329 -46.95 -40.09 -69.13
N ALA A 330 -46.60 -41.37 -68.96
CA ALA A 330 -46.12 -41.91 -67.69
C ALA A 330 -44.81 -41.26 -67.22
N ASP A 331 -43.91 -40.92 -68.15
CA ASP A 331 -42.59 -40.33 -67.86
C ASP A 331 -42.66 -38.81 -67.51
N LYS A 332 -43.81 -38.13 -67.67
CA LYS A 332 -43.95 -36.68 -67.39
C LYS A 332 -44.05 -36.38 -65.88
N PRO A 333 -43.07 -35.73 -65.22
CA PRO A 333 -42.99 -35.73 -63.75
C PRO A 333 -44.06 -34.89 -63.03
N ALA A 334 -44.59 -33.83 -63.65
CA ALA A 334 -45.52 -32.92 -62.99
C ALA A 334 -47.01 -33.30 -63.18
N LEU A 335 -47.34 -34.32 -63.97
CA LEU A 335 -48.72 -34.83 -64.03
C LEU A 335 -49.11 -35.55 -62.74
N SER A 336 -50.31 -35.26 -62.23
CA SER A 336 -50.94 -36.04 -61.17
C SER A 336 -51.37 -37.42 -61.67
N ASP A 337 -51.49 -38.38 -60.74
CA ASP A 337 -51.94 -39.74 -61.07
C ASP A 337 -53.33 -39.75 -61.72
N GLN A 338 -54.21 -38.81 -61.35
CA GLN A 338 -55.50 -38.60 -62.01
C GLN A 338 -55.32 -38.16 -63.47
N GLN A 339 -54.47 -37.16 -63.74
CA GLN A 339 -54.21 -36.72 -65.13
C GLN A 339 -53.58 -37.84 -65.98
N ARG A 340 -52.73 -38.70 -65.41
CA ARG A 340 -52.20 -39.89 -66.11
C ARG A 340 -53.31 -40.91 -66.41
N LYS A 341 -54.23 -41.11 -65.46
CA LYS A 341 -55.39 -41.99 -65.66
C LYS A 341 -56.31 -41.44 -66.75
N ASP A 342 -56.68 -40.16 -66.68
CA ASP A 342 -57.51 -39.48 -67.68
C ASP A 342 -56.90 -39.63 -69.09
N ALA A 343 -55.58 -39.47 -69.21
CA ALA A 343 -54.86 -39.64 -70.47
C ALA A 343 -54.91 -41.09 -70.99
N ASN A 344 -54.72 -42.09 -70.13
CA ASN A 344 -54.83 -43.50 -70.52
C ASN A 344 -56.26 -43.86 -70.94
N ASP A 345 -57.27 -43.35 -70.23
CA ASP A 345 -58.68 -43.53 -70.61
C ASP A 345 -58.98 -42.93 -72.00
N GLU A 346 -58.44 -41.73 -72.29
CA GLU A 346 -58.55 -41.07 -73.61
C GLU A 346 -57.81 -41.86 -74.73
N ILE A 347 -56.64 -42.42 -74.44
CA ILE A 347 -55.86 -43.26 -75.37
C ILE A 347 -56.64 -44.54 -75.70
N ASP A 348 -57.18 -45.21 -74.69
CA ASP A 348 -57.91 -46.48 -74.85
C ASP A 348 -59.17 -46.28 -75.70
N GLN A 349 -59.92 -45.18 -75.51
CA GLN A 349 -61.04 -44.82 -76.39
C GLN A 349 -60.56 -44.54 -77.83
N THR A 350 -59.52 -43.71 -77.98
CA THR A 350 -59.03 -43.28 -79.31
C THR A 350 -58.48 -44.45 -80.12
N LEU A 351 -57.77 -45.36 -79.46
CA LEU A 351 -57.29 -46.62 -80.04
C LEU A 351 -58.45 -47.51 -80.50
N ALA A 352 -59.49 -47.69 -79.67
CA ALA A 352 -60.65 -48.50 -80.04
C ALA A 352 -61.43 -47.90 -81.22
N GLU A 353 -61.60 -46.58 -81.27
CA GLU A 353 -62.21 -45.89 -82.42
C GLU A 353 -61.38 -46.01 -83.69
N ALA A 354 -60.04 -45.94 -83.59
CA ALA A 354 -59.13 -46.06 -84.73
C ALA A 354 -59.10 -47.50 -85.29
N ILE A 355 -58.99 -48.51 -84.42
CA ILE A 355 -59.06 -49.93 -84.80
C ILE A 355 -60.36 -50.22 -85.54
N LYS A 356 -61.50 -49.76 -85.00
CA LYS A 356 -62.82 -49.97 -85.64
C LYS A 356 -62.90 -49.40 -87.06
N ARG A 357 -62.26 -48.24 -87.34
CA ARG A 357 -62.21 -47.65 -88.70
C ARG A 357 -61.38 -48.51 -89.66
N ILE A 358 -60.36 -49.23 -89.17
CA ILE A 358 -59.60 -50.22 -89.95
C ILE A 358 -60.44 -51.48 -90.18
N GLU A 359 -61.16 -51.97 -89.15
CA GLU A 359 -62.02 -53.16 -89.25
C GLU A 359 -63.21 -52.96 -90.21
N ASP A 360 -63.87 -51.80 -90.17
CA ASP A 360 -65.11 -51.51 -90.92
C ASP A 360 -64.91 -51.31 -92.45
N THR A 361 -63.72 -50.94 -92.95
CA THR A 361 -63.54 -50.69 -94.40
C THR A 361 -63.56 -51.97 -95.24
N THR A 362 -64.10 -51.88 -96.46
CA THR A 362 -64.08 -52.93 -97.49
C THR A 362 -63.09 -52.66 -98.63
N LEU A 363 -62.30 -51.57 -98.55
CA LEU A 363 -61.36 -51.15 -99.58
C LEU A 363 -59.94 -51.01 -99.00
N ILE A 364 -58.98 -51.70 -99.61
CA ILE A 364 -57.58 -51.70 -99.16
C ILE A 364 -56.91 -50.30 -99.25
N ALA A 365 -57.49 -49.42 -100.09
CA ALA A 365 -57.03 -48.04 -100.27
C ALA A 365 -57.31 -47.11 -99.08
N ASP A 366 -58.30 -47.42 -98.24
CA ASP A 366 -58.71 -46.55 -97.11
C ASP A 366 -57.79 -46.73 -95.89
N ILE A 367 -57.15 -47.91 -95.78
CA ILE A 367 -56.38 -48.33 -94.61
C ILE A 367 -55.25 -47.35 -94.24
N PRO A 368 -54.44 -46.81 -95.16
CA PRO A 368 -53.42 -45.82 -94.84
C PRO A 368 -53.98 -44.50 -94.25
N GLU A 369 -55.16 -44.05 -94.72
CA GLU A 369 -55.77 -42.79 -94.23
C GLU A 369 -56.42 -43.00 -92.86
N ASN A 370 -57.11 -44.13 -92.65
CA ASN A 370 -57.65 -44.52 -91.35
C ASN A 370 -56.53 -44.75 -90.31
N LEU A 371 -55.43 -45.38 -90.69
CA LEU A 371 -54.24 -45.59 -89.85
C LEU A 371 -53.63 -44.24 -89.44
N LYS A 372 -53.38 -43.35 -90.41
CA LYS A 372 -52.85 -42.01 -90.15
C LYS A 372 -53.76 -41.22 -89.20
N THR A 373 -55.08 -41.25 -89.44
CA THR A 373 -56.06 -40.55 -88.61
C THR A 373 -56.06 -41.04 -87.15
N GLY A 374 -55.85 -42.35 -86.93
CA GLY A 374 -55.69 -42.91 -85.59
C GLY A 374 -54.38 -42.50 -84.92
N MET A 375 -53.27 -42.51 -85.66
CA MET A 375 -51.96 -42.05 -85.15
C MET A 375 -51.97 -40.56 -84.79
N ASP A 376 -52.45 -39.69 -85.68
CA ASP A 376 -52.59 -38.24 -85.45
C ASP A 376 -53.39 -37.94 -84.17
N ALA A 377 -54.45 -38.73 -83.91
CA ALA A 377 -55.29 -38.56 -82.73
C ALA A 377 -54.62 -39.01 -81.43
N LEU A 378 -53.76 -40.04 -81.47
CA LEU A 378 -52.94 -40.46 -80.33
C LEU A 378 -51.83 -39.44 -80.03
N ASP A 379 -51.16 -38.91 -81.06
CA ASP A 379 -50.18 -37.81 -80.93
C ASP A 379 -50.79 -36.54 -80.33
N ALA A 380 -52.06 -36.24 -80.66
CA ALA A 380 -52.78 -35.11 -80.07
C ALA A 380 -53.02 -35.27 -78.55
N ILE A 381 -53.14 -36.50 -78.04
CA ILE A 381 -53.24 -36.77 -76.60
C ILE A 381 -51.87 -36.58 -75.93
N GLU A 382 -50.77 -37.00 -76.56
CA GLU A 382 -49.42 -36.71 -76.05
C GLU A 382 -49.21 -35.19 -75.86
N GLN A 383 -49.50 -34.41 -76.89
CA GLN A 383 -49.33 -32.95 -76.87
C GLN A 383 -50.22 -32.27 -75.82
N LYS A 384 -51.45 -32.73 -75.66
CA LYS A 384 -52.40 -32.24 -74.65
C LYS A 384 -51.91 -32.48 -73.22
N TYR A 385 -51.29 -33.64 -72.94
CA TYR A 385 -50.79 -33.96 -71.60
C TYR A 385 -49.36 -33.47 -71.35
N GLU A 386 -48.56 -33.22 -72.39
CA GLU A 386 -47.33 -32.42 -72.26
C GLU A 386 -47.65 -30.97 -71.86
N ALA A 387 -48.65 -30.34 -72.49
CA ALA A 387 -49.08 -28.99 -72.10
C ALA A 387 -49.53 -28.91 -70.62
N LYS A 388 -50.31 -29.90 -70.15
CA LYS A 388 -50.70 -30.03 -68.73
C LYS A 388 -49.49 -30.28 -67.81
N ASN A 389 -48.47 -31.00 -68.27
CA ASN A 389 -47.24 -31.23 -67.51
C ASN A 389 -46.45 -29.91 -67.32
N THR A 390 -46.33 -29.09 -68.38
CA THR A 390 -45.74 -27.74 -68.28
C THR A 390 -46.54 -26.83 -67.35
N GLU A 391 -47.86 -26.74 -67.51
CA GLU A 391 -48.74 -25.91 -66.66
C GLU A 391 -48.62 -26.25 -65.17
N ASN A 392 -48.65 -27.55 -64.82
CA ASN A 392 -48.48 -28.00 -63.45
C ASN A 392 -47.08 -27.66 -62.88
N LEU A 393 -46.02 -27.81 -63.69
CA LEU A 393 -44.64 -27.56 -63.28
C LEU A 393 -44.40 -26.06 -63.02
N ASP A 394 -44.81 -25.20 -63.94
CA ASP A 394 -44.63 -23.76 -63.83
C ASP A 394 -45.41 -23.19 -62.64
N LYS A 395 -46.63 -23.68 -62.41
CA LYS A 395 -47.38 -23.33 -61.20
C LYS A 395 -46.65 -23.73 -59.92
N LYS A 396 -46.10 -24.96 -59.84
CA LYS A 396 -45.33 -25.40 -58.68
C LYS A 396 -44.07 -24.55 -58.46
N LYS A 397 -43.41 -24.09 -59.53
CA LYS A 397 -42.30 -23.13 -59.42
C LYS A 397 -42.76 -21.83 -58.77
N ASP A 398 -43.84 -21.22 -59.25
CA ASP A 398 -44.29 -19.91 -58.75
C ASP A 398 -44.86 -19.97 -57.32
N ASP A 399 -45.63 -21.01 -56.98
CA ASP A 399 -46.09 -21.28 -55.61
C ASP A 399 -44.88 -21.40 -54.65
N SER A 400 -43.82 -22.11 -55.06
CA SER A 400 -42.61 -22.31 -54.24
C SER A 400 -41.66 -21.10 -54.20
N LYS A 401 -41.62 -20.26 -55.24
CA LYS A 401 -40.94 -18.94 -55.19
C LYS A 401 -41.62 -18.00 -54.19
N SER A 402 -42.96 -18.04 -54.12
CA SER A 402 -43.76 -17.26 -53.17
C SER A 402 -43.60 -17.74 -51.73
N GLU A 403 -43.41 -19.05 -51.52
CA GLU A 403 -43.04 -19.59 -50.21
C GLU A 403 -41.68 -19.06 -49.74
N LEU A 404 -40.68 -19.02 -50.63
CA LEU A 404 -39.37 -18.43 -50.32
C LEU A 404 -39.43 -16.93 -50.01
N ASP A 405 -40.24 -16.14 -50.73
CA ASP A 405 -40.48 -14.73 -50.39
C ASP A 405 -41.02 -14.57 -48.97
N LYS A 406 -41.98 -15.41 -48.58
CA LYS A 406 -42.56 -15.34 -47.23
C LYS A 406 -41.53 -15.70 -46.16
N LYS A 407 -40.74 -16.75 -46.37
CA LYS A 407 -39.67 -17.18 -45.44
C LYS A 407 -38.60 -16.09 -45.28
N ALA A 408 -38.20 -15.46 -46.39
CA ALA A 408 -37.30 -14.32 -46.38
C ALA A 408 -37.87 -13.13 -45.59
N GLU A 409 -39.12 -12.75 -45.87
CA GLU A 409 -39.78 -11.59 -45.25
C GLU A 409 -40.05 -11.80 -43.75
N ASP A 410 -40.38 -13.02 -43.32
CA ASP A 410 -40.50 -13.34 -41.89
C ASP A 410 -39.11 -13.38 -41.19
N ALA A 411 -38.05 -13.82 -41.87
CA ALA A 411 -36.67 -13.74 -41.35
C ALA A 411 -36.15 -12.30 -41.21
N LYS A 412 -36.45 -11.39 -42.17
CA LYS A 412 -36.10 -9.96 -42.05
C LYS A 412 -36.75 -9.29 -40.83
N LYS A 413 -37.98 -9.72 -40.47
CA LYS A 413 -38.67 -9.24 -39.25
C LYS A 413 -38.02 -9.76 -37.96
N GLU A 414 -37.34 -10.91 -37.98
CA GLU A 414 -36.53 -11.34 -36.84
C GLU A 414 -35.27 -10.47 -36.71
N ILE A 415 -34.57 -10.20 -37.81
CA ILE A 415 -33.43 -9.25 -37.85
C ILE A 415 -33.80 -7.87 -37.29
N ASP A 416 -34.96 -7.32 -37.68
CA ASP A 416 -35.41 -6.00 -37.20
C ASP A 416 -35.60 -5.92 -35.68
N LYS A 417 -36.00 -7.03 -35.04
CA LYS A 417 -36.25 -7.10 -33.58
C LYS A 417 -34.97 -7.11 -32.74
N LEU A 418 -33.81 -7.41 -33.32
CA LEU A 418 -32.53 -7.47 -32.61
C LEU A 418 -32.13 -6.04 -32.16
N PRO A 419 -32.12 -5.72 -30.85
CA PRO A 419 -32.04 -4.34 -30.40
C PRO A 419 -30.61 -3.77 -30.34
N ASN A 420 -29.58 -4.60 -30.50
CA ASN A 420 -28.15 -4.26 -30.37
C ASN A 420 -27.38 -4.36 -31.70
N LEU A 421 -28.05 -4.72 -32.81
CA LEU A 421 -27.52 -4.45 -34.16
C LEU A 421 -27.79 -2.99 -34.53
N ASN A 422 -26.80 -2.35 -35.15
CA ASN A 422 -26.96 -1.06 -35.81
C ASN A 422 -27.66 -1.20 -37.19
N ASP A 423 -28.06 -0.07 -37.79
CA ASP A 423 -28.84 -0.07 -39.03
C ASP A 423 -28.08 -0.68 -40.23
N ASP A 424 -26.76 -0.50 -40.32
CA ASP A 424 -25.93 -1.08 -41.38
C ASP A 424 -25.79 -2.61 -41.23
N GLU A 425 -25.63 -3.11 -39.99
CA GLU A 425 -25.63 -4.56 -39.68
C GLU A 425 -26.98 -5.19 -40.04
N LYS A 426 -28.09 -4.56 -39.65
CA LYS A 426 -29.45 -5.02 -40.01
C LYS A 426 -29.66 -5.01 -41.51
N GLN A 427 -29.26 -3.96 -42.21
CA GLN A 427 -29.44 -3.89 -43.65
C GLN A 427 -28.61 -4.97 -44.37
N LYS A 428 -27.34 -5.17 -43.98
CA LYS A 428 -26.51 -6.25 -44.53
C LYS A 428 -27.16 -7.63 -44.35
N ALA A 429 -27.69 -7.92 -43.16
CA ALA A 429 -28.36 -9.19 -42.92
C ALA A 429 -29.62 -9.39 -43.78
N LYS A 430 -30.39 -8.32 -44.04
CA LYS A 430 -31.53 -8.35 -44.98
C LYS A 430 -31.09 -8.54 -46.42
N ASP A 431 -30.00 -7.90 -46.84
CA ASP A 431 -29.40 -8.04 -48.18
C ASP A 431 -28.87 -9.46 -48.42
N ASP A 432 -28.21 -10.07 -47.43
CA ASP A 432 -27.77 -11.47 -47.48
C ASP A 432 -28.97 -12.43 -47.60
N ILE A 433 -30.06 -12.19 -46.84
CA ILE A 433 -31.31 -12.94 -46.94
C ILE A 433 -31.92 -12.79 -48.34
N ASP A 434 -32.01 -11.57 -48.89
CA ASP A 434 -32.50 -11.34 -50.27
C ASP A 434 -31.63 -12.06 -51.30
N GLN A 435 -30.30 -12.05 -51.13
CA GLN A 435 -29.40 -12.81 -52.00
C GLN A 435 -29.66 -14.32 -51.93
N LYS A 436 -29.78 -14.92 -50.73
CA LYS A 436 -30.05 -16.37 -50.61
C LYS A 436 -31.42 -16.73 -51.18
N THR A 437 -32.42 -15.89 -50.94
CA THR A 437 -33.79 -16.03 -51.47
C THR A 437 -33.77 -16.01 -52.99
N LYS A 438 -33.05 -15.07 -53.59
CA LYS A 438 -32.87 -15.00 -55.04
C LYS A 438 -32.14 -16.22 -55.59
N GLU A 439 -31.03 -16.65 -54.97
CA GLU A 439 -30.32 -17.87 -55.36
C GLU A 439 -31.23 -19.11 -55.36
N GLY A 440 -32.13 -19.23 -54.37
CA GLY A 440 -33.13 -20.29 -54.31
C GLY A 440 -34.17 -20.19 -55.42
N LYS A 441 -34.69 -19.00 -55.73
CA LYS A 441 -35.62 -18.76 -56.83
C LYS A 441 -35.00 -19.05 -58.21
N ASP A 442 -33.80 -18.52 -58.45
CA ASP A 442 -33.04 -18.73 -59.69
C ASP A 442 -32.76 -20.23 -59.91
N ALA A 443 -32.53 -20.99 -58.83
CA ALA A 443 -32.38 -22.45 -58.87
C ALA A 443 -33.71 -23.19 -59.14
N ILE A 444 -34.84 -22.78 -58.52
CA ILE A 444 -36.17 -23.33 -58.80
C ILE A 444 -36.54 -23.20 -60.29
N ASP A 445 -36.18 -22.08 -60.93
CA ASP A 445 -36.47 -21.87 -62.35
C ASP A 445 -35.78 -22.88 -63.29
N GLN A 446 -34.60 -23.39 -62.92
CA GLN A 446 -33.87 -24.38 -63.74
C GLN A 446 -34.43 -25.81 -63.64
N LEU A 447 -35.30 -26.10 -62.67
CA LEU A 447 -35.73 -27.46 -62.38
C LEU A 447 -36.91 -27.94 -63.24
N ASN A 448 -37.02 -29.26 -63.38
CA ASN A 448 -38.08 -29.94 -64.13
C ASN A 448 -38.72 -31.15 -63.40
N ASP A 449 -38.29 -31.48 -62.18
CA ASP A 449 -39.00 -32.37 -61.25
C ASP A 449 -39.51 -31.57 -60.03
N PRO A 450 -40.83 -31.56 -59.76
CA PRO A 450 -41.42 -30.97 -58.54
C PRO A 450 -40.77 -31.38 -57.21
N LYS A 451 -40.18 -32.58 -57.12
CA LYS A 451 -39.51 -33.07 -55.90
C LYS A 451 -38.15 -32.44 -55.65
N GLU A 452 -37.52 -31.86 -56.68
CA GLU A 452 -36.26 -31.15 -56.52
C GLU A 452 -36.50 -29.69 -56.12
N ILE A 453 -37.61 -29.11 -56.56
CA ILE A 453 -38.08 -27.79 -56.12
C ILE A 453 -38.24 -27.78 -54.60
N GLU A 454 -38.86 -28.81 -54.02
CA GLU A 454 -39.01 -28.98 -52.56
C GLU A 454 -37.65 -28.91 -51.82
N LYS A 455 -36.63 -29.63 -52.31
CA LYS A 455 -35.28 -29.64 -51.72
C LYS A 455 -34.62 -28.26 -51.76
N VAL A 456 -34.86 -27.48 -52.82
CA VAL A 456 -34.32 -26.12 -52.94
C VAL A 456 -35.00 -25.17 -51.97
N ILE A 457 -36.30 -25.36 -51.69
CA ILE A 457 -37.00 -24.62 -50.62
C ILE A 457 -36.33 -24.91 -49.28
N ASP A 458 -36.24 -26.18 -48.85
CA ASP A 458 -35.65 -26.58 -47.57
C ASP A 458 -34.21 -26.07 -47.41
N THR A 459 -33.40 -26.21 -48.47
CA THR A 459 -32.00 -25.78 -48.46
C THR A 459 -31.87 -24.25 -48.38
N THR A 460 -32.76 -23.50 -49.01
CA THR A 460 -32.74 -22.03 -48.98
C THR A 460 -33.31 -21.50 -47.67
N ASP A 461 -34.38 -22.08 -47.16
CA ASP A 461 -34.97 -21.82 -45.84
C ASP A 461 -33.91 -22.01 -44.75
N LYS A 462 -33.18 -23.14 -44.77
CA LYS A 462 -32.04 -23.33 -43.84
C LYS A 462 -31.02 -22.21 -43.94
N ARG A 463 -30.57 -21.84 -45.15
CA ARG A 463 -29.57 -20.78 -45.37
C ARG A 463 -30.05 -19.40 -44.90
N ILE A 464 -31.37 -19.13 -44.96
CA ILE A 464 -32.00 -17.91 -44.43
C ILE A 464 -32.00 -17.94 -42.89
N ASN A 465 -32.38 -19.07 -42.27
CA ASN A 465 -32.36 -19.22 -40.82
C ASN A 465 -30.93 -19.21 -40.24
N ASP A 466 -29.95 -19.80 -40.93
CA ASP A 466 -28.53 -19.76 -40.54
C ASP A 466 -28.06 -18.27 -40.42
N ILE A 467 -28.46 -17.39 -41.35
CA ILE A 467 -28.18 -15.93 -41.27
C ILE A 467 -28.87 -15.27 -40.06
N VAL A 468 -30.10 -15.68 -39.71
CA VAL A 468 -30.82 -15.13 -38.55
C VAL A 468 -30.13 -15.51 -37.23
N GLU A 469 -29.63 -16.73 -37.10
CA GLU A 469 -28.90 -17.16 -35.89
C GLU A 469 -27.51 -16.51 -35.78
N ASP A 470 -26.78 -16.38 -36.89
CA ASP A 470 -25.50 -15.63 -36.92
C ASP A 470 -25.69 -14.17 -36.44
N ASN A 471 -26.80 -13.53 -36.82
CA ASN A 471 -27.10 -12.17 -36.39
C ASN A 471 -27.64 -12.08 -34.95
N LYS A 472 -28.33 -13.11 -34.42
CA LYS A 472 -28.64 -13.20 -32.98
C LYS A 472 -27.37 -13.32 -32.12
N LEU A 473 -26.34 -14.01 -32.63
CA LEU A 473 -25.02 -14.04 -31.99
C LEU A 473 -24.35 -12.66 -32.05
N LEU A 474 -24.43 -11.95 -33.19
CA LEU A 474 -23.90 -10.58 -33.32
C LEU A 474 -24.59 -9.59 -32.36
N ASP A 475 -25.91 -9.68 -32.20
CA ASP A 475 -26.68 -8.91 -31.22
C ASP A 475 -26.16 -9.14 -29.79
N THR A 476 -25.95 -10.41 -29.44
CA THR A 476 -25.40 -10.82 -28.15
C THR A 476 -23.98 -10.27 -27.94
N LYS A 477 -23.13 -10.29 -28.98
CA LYS A 477 -21.77 -9.71 -28.95
C LYS A 477 -21.80 -8.21 -28.71
N ASN A 478 -22.56 -7.45 -29.50
CA ASN A 478 -22.65 -6.00 -29.36
C ASN A 478 -23.17 -5.62 -27.97
N LYS A 479 -24.23 -6.29 -27.49
CA LYS A 479 -24.80 -6.08 -26.15
C LYS A 479 -23.80 -6.35 -25.01
N ALA A 480 -22.89 -7.32 -25.20
CA ALA A 480 -21.84 -7.63 -24.23
C ALA A 480 -20.66 -6.65 -24.29
N LYS A 481 -20.30 -6.13 -25.48
CA LYS A 481 -19.30 -5.05 -25.64
C LYS A 481 -19.75 -3.76 -24.94
N ASP A 482 -21.03 -3.40 -25.09
CA ASP A 482 -21.62 -2.22 -24.45
C ASP A 482 -21.66 -2.34 -22.92
N ASP A 483 -21.99 -3.54 -22.39
CA ASP A 483 -21.91 -3.79 -20.94
C ASP A 483 -20.46 -3.66 -20.43
N LEU A 484 -19.46 -4.12 -21.19
CA LEU A 484 -18.05 -3.97 -20.81
C LEU A 484 -17.56 -2.52 -20.86
N ASP A 485 -17.99 -1.71 -21.83
CA ASP A 485 -17.69 -0.27 -21.84
C ASP A 485 -18.29 0.43 -20.62
N LYS A 486 -19.55 0.13 -20.31
CA LYS A 486 -20.21 0.67 -19.13
C LYS A 486 -19.52 0.23 -17.83
N LYS A 487 -19.11 -1.05 -17.73
CA LYS A 487 -18.35 -1.56 -16.58
C LYS A 487 -16.99 -0.88 -16.47
N ALA A 488 -16.30 -0.66 -17.58
CA ALA A 488 -15.03 0.08 -17.63
C ALA A 488 -15.22 1.51 -17.14
N GLU A 489 -16.20 2.24 -17.68
CA GLU A 489 -16.55 3.59 -17.24
C GLU A 489 -16.82 3.66 -15.74
N ASP A 490 -17.69 2.78 -15.21
CA ASP A 490 -18.09 2.82 -13.81
C ASP A 490 -16.93 2.44 -12.87
N ALA A 491 -16.07 1.50 -13.28
CA ALA A 491 -14.82 1.20 -12.57
C ALA A 491 -13.84 2.39 -12.56
N LYS A 492 -13.64 3.08 -13.70
CA LYS A 492 -12.81 4.30 -13.76
C LYS A 492 -13.38 5.42 -12.86
N LYS A 493 -14.71 5.56 -12.80
CA LYS A 493 -15.41 6.47 -11.86
C LYS A 493 -15.26 6.07 -10.40
N GLU A 494 -14.85 4.83 -10.09
CA GLU A 494 -14.49 4.41 -8.72
C GLU A 494 -13.02 4.70 -8.43
N ILE A 495 -12.11 4.40 -9.36
CA ILE A 495 -10.68 4.82 -9.29
C ILE A 495 -10.55 6.34 -9.05
N ASP A 496 -11.34 7.16 -9.73
CA ASP A 496 -11.29 8.62 -9.56
C ASP A 496 -11.64 9.10 -8.14
N LYS A 497 -12.51 8.38 -7.41
CA LYS A 497 -12.97 8.73 -6.05
C LYS A 497 -11.93 8.44 -4.97
N LEU A 498 -10.93 7.61 -5.24
CA LEU A 498 -9.88 7.23 -4.30
C LEU A 498 -8.99 8.45 -3.98
N PRO A 499 -8.98 9.00 -2.75
CA PRO A 499 -8.41 10.32 -2.47
C PRO A 499 -6.92 10.34 -2.07
N ASN A 500 -6.29 9.17 -1.93
CA ASN A 500 -4.88 8.99 -1.53
C ASN A 500 -4.01 8.42 -2.64
N LEU A 501 -4.58 7.83 -3.70
CA LEU A 501 -3.88 7.57 -4.96
C LEU A 501 -3.40 8.88 -5.61
N SER A 502 -2.19 8.85 -6.15
CA SER A 502 -1.67 9.87 -7.06
C SER A 502 -2.36 9.80 -8.43
N ASP A 503 -2.25 10.89 -9.21
CA ASP A 503 -2.80 10.95 -10.57
C ASP A 503 -2.16 9.89 -11.50
N ASP A 504 -0.87 9.59 -11.31
CA ASP A 504 -0.15 8.53 -12.04
C ASP A 504 -0.69 7.12 -11.69
N GLU A 505 -0.91 6.82 -10.40
CA GLU A 505 -1.52 5.55 -9.96
C GLU A 505 -2.94 5.40 -10.51
N LYS A 506 -3.74 6.48 -10.48
CA LYS A 506 -5.08 6.50 -11.06
C LYS A 506 -5.04 6.28 -12.57
N GLN A 507 -4.16 6.98 -13.29
CA GLN A 507 -4.09 6.83 -14.75
C GLN A 507 -3.67 5.40 -15.12
N LYS A 508 -2.67 4.83 -14.44
CA LYS A 508 -2.28 3.43 -14.67
C LYS A 508 -3.45 2.46 -14.46
N ALA A 509 -4.22 2.61 -13.38
CA ALA A 509 -5.38 1.76 -13.13
C ALA A 509 -6.47 1.92 -14.21
N LYS A 510 -6.68 3.13 -14.74
CA LYS A 510 -7.59 3.37 -15.87
C LYS A 510 -7.07 2.75 -17.17
N ASP A 511 -5.77 2.82 -17.43
CA ASP A 511 -5.10 2.22 -18.60
C ASP A 511 -5.16 0.68 -18.55
N ASP A 512 -4.94 0.09 -17.37
CA ASP A 512 -5.10 -1.36 -17.15
C ASP A 512 -6.57 -1.79 -17.38
N ILE A 513 -7.55 -1.00 -16.93
CA ILE A 513 -8.98 -1.24 -17.19
C ILE A 513 -9.29 -1.14 -18.69
N ASP A 514 -8.78 -0.11 -19.39
CA ASP A 514 -8.95 0.04 -20.84
C ASP A 514 -8.36 -1.15 -21.61
N GLN A 515 -7.17 -1.60 -21.23
CA GLN A 515 -6.55 -2.78 -21.85
C GLN A 515 -7.35 -4.05 -21.56
N LYS A 516 -7.86 -4.25 -20.33
CA LYS A 516 -8.69 -5.43 -20.01
C LYS A 516 -10.04 -5.41 -20.73
N THR A 517 -10.71 -4.27 -20.80
CA THR A 517 -11.95 -4.13 -21.58
C THR A 517 -11.71 -4.33 -23.07
N LYS A 518 -10.57 -3.88 -23.60
CA LYS A 518 -10.17 -4.19 -24.98
C LYS A 518 -9.92 -5.69 -25.19
N ASP A 519 -9.13 -6.35 -24.32
CA ASP A 519 -8.89 -7.80 -24.36
C ASP A 519 -10.23 -8.57 -24.35
N GLY A 520 -11.16 -8.15 -23.48
CA GLY A 520 -12.49 -8.72 -23.35
C GLY A 520 -13.37 -8.55 -24.60
N LYS A 521 -13.32 -7.37 -25.24
CA LYS A 521 -14.00 -7.13 -26.53
C LYS A 521 -13.44 -8.01 -27.64
N GLU A 522 -12.12 -8.16 -27.73
CA GLU A 522 -11.46 -9.04 -28.70
C GLU A 522 -11.81 -10.52 -28.45
N ALA A 523 -12.01 -10.93 -27.18
CA ALA A 523 -12.48 -12.27 -26.82
C ALA A 523 -13.98 -12.48 -27.15
N ILE A 524 -14.84 -11.48 -26.93
CA ILE A 524 -16.25 -11.50 -27.33
C ILE A 524 -16.37 -11.63 -28.86
N ASP A 525 -15.54 -10.93 -29.64
CA ASP A 525 -15.52 -11.07 -31.09
C ASP A 525 -15.10 -12.48 -31.55
N GLN A 526 -14.22 -13.16 -30.82
CA GLN A 526 -13.82 -14.55 -31.08
C GLN A 526 -14.87 -15.60 -30.66
N GLY A 527 -15.82 -15.26 -29.79
CA GLY A 527 -16.87 -16.18 -29.33
C GLY A 527 -17.73 -16.72 -30.48
N THR A 528 -18.04 -18.02 -30.47
CA THR A 528 -18.84 -18.69 -31.52
C THR A 528 -20.23 -19.08 -31.06
N THR A 529 -20.51 -18.95 -29.76
CA THR A 529 -21.80 -19.19 -29.13
C THR A 529 -22.14 -18.06 -28.14
N PRO A 530 -23.42 -17.87 -27.76
CA PRO A 530 -23.80 -16.91 -26.72
C PRO A 530 -23.09 -17.17 -25.38
N LYS A 531 -22.73 -18.43 -25.08
CA LYS A 531 -21.99 -18.78 -23.86
C LYS A 531 -20.54 -18.30 -23.89
N ASP A 532 -19.86 -18.41 -25.03
CA ASP A 532 -18.48 -17.92 -25.16
C ASP A 532 -18.41 -16.40 -24.89
N VAL A 533 -19.43 -15.67 -25.38
CA VAL A 533 -19.61 -14.23 -25.18
C VAL A 533 -19.89 -13.89 -23.71
N GLU A 534 -20.77 -14.63 -23.04
CA GLU A 534 -21.05 -14.47 -21.61
C GLU A 534 -19.82 -14.78 -20.73
N ASP A 535 -19.10 -15.87 -21.01
CA ASP A 535 -17.89 -16.24 -20.27
C ASP A 535 -16.79 -15.19 -20.46
N ALA A 536 -16.53 -14.73 -21.70
CA ALA A 536 -15.56 -13.68 -22.00
C ALA A 536 -15.88 -12.35 -21.30
N LYS A 537 -17.17 -11.95 -21.29
CA LYS A 537 -17.64 -10.79 -20.54
C LYS A 537 -17.39 -10.97 -19.03
N ASN A 538 -17.81 -12.09 -18.45
CA ASN A 538 -17.69 -12.34 -17.01
C ASN A 538 -16.23 -12.45 -16.54
N THR A 539 -15.33 -13.02 -17.34
CA THR A 539 -13.88 -13.00 -17.08
C THR A 539 -13.35 -11.56 -17.05
N THR A 540 -13.82 -10.70 -17.96
CA THR A 540 -13.38 -9.30 -18.05
C THR A 540 -13.93 -8.45 -16.91
N ASP A 541 -15.22 -8.59 -16.58
CA ASP A 541 -15.84 -7.93 -15.41
C ASP A 541 -15.06 -8.23 -14.12
N ASN A 542 -14.64 -9.48 -13.93
CA ASN A 542 -13.84 -9.90 -12.78
C ASN A 542 -12.43 -9.29 -12.78
N ALA A 543 -11.74 -9.26 -13.93
CA ALA A 543 -10.43 -8.62 -14.03
C ALA A 543 -10.49 -7.10 -13.77
N VAL A 544 -11.56 -6.44 -14.23
CA VAL A 544 -11.82 -5.00 -13.96
C VAL A 544 -12.14 -4.77 -12.48
N ASN A 545 -12.90 -5.65 -11.83
CA ASN A 545 -13.11 -5.61 -10.37
C ASN A 545 -11.79 -5.75 -9.61
N GLU A 546 -10.93 -6.70 -10.00
CA GLU A 546 -9.66 -6.95 -9.31
C GLU A 546 -8.73 -5.72 -9.37
N ILE A 547 -8.71 -4.99 -10.49
CA ILE A 547 -7.97 -3.72 -10.60
C ILE A 547 -8.53 -2.66 -9.63
N VAL A 548 -9.85 -2.57 -9.46
CA VAL A 548 -10.48 -1.65 -8.49
C VAL A 548 -10.16 -2.05 -7.04
N ASP A 549 -10.20 -3.34 -6.71
CA ASP A 549 -9.85 -3.84 -5.37
C ASP A 549 -8.36 -3.59 -5.04
N GLN A 550 -7.45 -3.89 -5.97
CA GLN A 550 -6.02 -3.62 -5.83
C GLN A 550 -5.75 -2.11 -5.67
N SER A 551 -6.44 -1.26 -6.45
CA SER A 551 -6.35 0.20 -6.35
C SER A 551 -6.90 0.74 -5.03
N THR A 552 -7.97 0.15 -4.51
CA THR A 552 -8.58 0.52 -3.22
C THR A 552 -7.67 0.13 -2.05
N LEU A 553 -6.98 -1.02 -2.13
CA LEU A 553 -5.94 -1.39 -1.17
C LEU A 553 -4.74 -0.43 -1.24
N GLN A 554 -4.33 -0.02 -2.45
CA GLN A 554 -3.24 0.93 -2.64
C GLN A 554 -3.58 2.33 -2.10
N ASP A 555 -4.83 2.80 -2.25
CA ASP A 555 -5.31 4.02 -1.60
C ASP A 555 -5.18 3.94 -0.08
N ALA A 556 -5.62 2.82 0.51
CA ALA A 556 -5.51 2.56 1.94
C ALA A 556 -4.04 2.50 2.40
N LYS A 557 -3.12 1.95 1.60
CA LYS A 557 -1.66 1.99 1.87
C LYS A 557 -1.14 3.43 1.87
N ASN A 558 -1.46 4.21 0.85
CA ASN A 558 -1.00 5.60 0.74
C ASN A 558 -1.58 6.48 1.86
N LYS A 559 -2.81 6.21 2.31
CA LYS A 559 -3.36 6.80 3.54
C LYS A 559 -2.59 6.36 4.78
N ALA A 560 -2.33 5.06 4.95
CA ALA A 560 -1.64 4.51 6.10
C ALA A 560 -0.20 5.07 6.26
N LYS A 561 0.51 5.28 5.15
CA LYS A 561 1.82 5.95 5.13
C LYS A 561 1.72 7.39 5.68
N LYS A 562 0.85 8.22 5.11
CA LYS A 562 0.59 9.61 5.57
C LYS A 562 0.17 9.67 7.04
N ASP A 563 -0.69 8.75 7.48
CA ASP A 563 -1.16 8.64 8.86
C ASP A 563 -0.04 8.32 9.87
N LEU A 564 1.00 7.59 9.45
CA LEU A 564 2.18 7.27 10.25
C LEU A 564 3.23 8.38 10.21
N GLU A 565 3.50 8.93 9.03
CA GLU A 565 4.39 10.10 8.85
C GLU A 565 3.91 11.27 9.71
N ALA A 566 2.60 11.58 9.68
CA ALA A 566 2.00 12.64 10.50
C ALA A 566 2.14 12.38 12.01
N LYS A 567 1.96 11.13 12.48
CA LYS A 567 2.15 10.79 13.90
C LYS A 567 3.63 10.83 14.31
N ALA A 568 4.55 10.40 13.45
CA ALA A 568 5.97 10.53 13.70
C ALA A 568 6.35 12.01 13.90
N ASP A 569 5.86 12.87 13.01
CA ASP A 569 6.08 14.33 13.07
C ASP A 569 5.45 14.99 14.31
N GLU A 570 4.24 14.58 14.71
CA GLU A 570 3.59 14.99 15.96
C GLU A 570 4.42 14.57 17.18
N THR A 571 4.88 13.31 17.20
CA THR A 571 5.63 12.71 18.32
C THR A 571 7.02 13.34 18.45
N LYS A 572 7.72 13.59 17.34
CA LYS A 572 9.00 14.32 17.32
C LYS A 572 8.84 15.74 17.86
N LYS A 573 7.79 16.47 17.46
CA LYS A 573 7.47 17.82 18.00
C LYS A 573 7.16 17.77 19.49
N ALA A 574 6.46 16.75 19.98
CA ALA A 574 6.22 16.55 21.41
C ALA A 574 7.53 16.29 22.18
N ILE A 575 8.44 15.45 21.65
CA ILE A 575 9.77 15.20 22.22
C ILE A 575 10.63 16.48 22.27
N ASP A 576 10.64 17.27 21.18
CA ASP A 576 11.37 18.54 21.15
C ASP A 576 10.80 19.59 22.13
N ALA A 577 9.50 19.54 22.42
CA ALA A 577 8.85 20.41 23.41
C ALA A 577 9.15 20.03 24.88
N LEU A 578 9.71 18.84 25.17
CA LEU A 578 9.96 18.41 26.55
C LEU A 578 11.04 19.29 27.25
N PRO A 579 10.76 19.87 28.44
CA PRO A 579 11.75 20.62 29.20
C PRO A 579 12.73 19.69 29.95
N GLY A 580 13.89 20.22 30.34
CA GLY A 580 14.87 19.55 31.20
C GLY A 580 15.82 18.57 30.51
N LEU A 581 15.42 17.97 29.38
CA LEU A 581 16.23 17.02 28.59
C LEU A 581 17.33 17.70 27.77
N SER A 582 18.45 17.00 27.59
CA SER A 582 19.50 17.39 26.63
C SER A 582 19.06 17.14 25.18
N GLN A 583 19.66 17.86 24.23
CA GLN A 583 19.38 17.69 22.81
C GLN A 583 19.76 16.28 22.32
N GLU A 584 20.87 15.73 22.81
CA GLU A 584 21.37 14.39 22.48
C GLU A 584 20.35 13.28 22.86
N VAL A 585 19.70 13.39 24.02
CA VAL A 585 18.65 12.44 24.44
C VAL A 585 17.38 12.60 23.59
N LYS A 586 16.99 13.84 23.26
CA LYS A 586 15.87 14.10 22.34
C LYS A 586 16.13 13.53 20.95
N ASP A 587 17.34 13.72 20.42
CA ASP A 587 17.70 13.27 19.08
C ASP A 587 17.76 11.73 19.02
N LYS A 588 18.24 11.05 20.07
CA LYS A 588 18.12 9.59 20.21
C LYS A 588 16.66 9.12 20.15
N ALA A 589 15.78 9.73 20.95
CA ALA A 589 14.37 9.34 20.99
C ALA A 589 13.63 9.64 19.66
N LYS A 590 13.97 10.72 18.97
CA LYS A 590 13.46 10.99 17.61
C LYS A 590 13.96 9.95 16.61
N GLY A 591 15.19 9.48 16.73
CA GLY A 591 15.73 8.34 15.97
C GLY A 591 15.00 7.01 16.26
N GLU A 592 14.55 6.78 17.49
CA GLU A 592 13.69 5.64 17.83
C GLU A 592 12.30 5.76 17.21
N VAL A 593 11.72 6.97 17.16
CA VAL A 593 10.47 7.25 16.42
C VAL A 593 10.66 7.05 14.90
N ASP A 594 11.81 7.42 14.33
CA ASP A 594 12.13 7.13 12.92
C ASP A 594 12.27 5.63 12.64
N ASN A 595 12.87 4.85 13.56
CA ASN A 595 12.91 3.40 13.43
C ASN A 595 11.51 2.77 13.50
N ALA A 596 10.64 3.26 14.39
CA ALA A 596 9.25 2.83 14.47
C ALA A 596 8.46 3.21 13.19
N LEU A 597 8.69 4.41 12.64
CA LEU A 597 8.10 4.85 11.38
C LEU A 597 8.51 3.93 10.23
N ASN A 598 9.81 3.72 10.01
CA ASN A 598 10.32 2.91 8.90
C ASN A 598 9.77 1.48 8.93
N LYS A 599 9.82 0.84 10.11
CA LYS A 599 9.21 -0.48 10.38
C LYS A 599 7.70 -0.48 10.13
N GLY A 600 6.98 0.59 10.47
CA GLY A 600 5.56 0.76 10.16
C GLY A 600 5.29 0.87 8.66
N LEU A 601 6.10 1.64 7.92
CA LEU A 601 5.99 1.82 6.48
C LEU A 601 6.29 0.51 5.71
N GLU A 602 7.30 -0.27 6.12
CA GLU A 602 7.59 -1.61 5.58
C GLU A 602 6.42 -2.60 5.79
N ASN A 603 5.80 -2.56 6.97
CA ASN A 603 4.64 -3.39 7.29
C ASN A 603 3.37 -2.93 6.52
N VAL A 604 3.19 -1.62 6.30
CA VAL A 604 2.13 -1.08 5.44
C VAL A 604 2.32 -1.53 3.99
N GLU A 605 3.55 -1.53 3.47
CA GLU A 605 3.81 -2.03 2.11
C GLU A 605 3.58 -3.56 1.99
N SER A 606 3.84 -4.29 3.08
CA SER A 606 3.60 -5.74 3.17
C SER A 606 2.12 -6.13 3.38
N GLY A 607 1.26 -5.17 3.74
CA GLY A 607 -0.15 -5.40 4.06
C GLY A 607 -0.98 -5.83 2.85
N LYS A 608 -1.90 -6.80 3.06
CA LYS A 608 -2.73 -7.40 2.01
C LYS A 608 -4.21 -7.05 2.11
N THR A 609 -4.67 -6.62 3.27
CA THR A 609 -6.05 -6.18 3.52
C THR A 609 -6.06 -4.83 4.22
N ILE A 610 -7.15 -4.08 4.10
CA ILE A 610 -7.34 -2.81 4.81
C ILE A 610 -7.32 -3.03 6.35
N GLU A 611 -7.70 -4.22 6.82
CA GLU A 611 -7.65 -4.59 8.24
C GLU A 611 -6.21 -4.78 8.75
N ASP A 612 -5.32 -5.40 7.96
CA ASP A 612 -3.87 -5.44 8.24
C ASP A 612 -3.31 -4.02 8.38
N LEU A 613 -3.66 -3.14 7.44
CA LEU A 613 -3.16 -1.75 7.41
C LEU A 613 -3.62 -0.96 8.63
N ASN A 614 -4.91 -1.06 8.99
CA ASN A 614 -5.45 -0.43 10.20
C ASN A 614 -4.77 -0.95 11.48
N LYS A 615 -4.46 -2.25 11.53
CA LYS A 615 -3.72 -2.86 12.64
C LYS A 615 -2.29 -2.32 12.74
N VAL A 616 -1.53 -2.32 11.63
CA VAL A 616 -0.16 -1.77 11.59
C VAL A 616 -0.15 -0.29 11.98
N VAL A 617 -1.08 0.50 11.47
CA VAL A 617 -1.22 1.92 11.83
C VAL A 617 -1.48 2.08 13.33
N SER A 618 -2.35 1.26 13.93
CA SER A 618 -2.63 1.30 15.37
C SER A 618 -1.41 0.89 16.23
N GLU A 619 -0.75 -0.22 15.87
CA GLU A 619 0.41 -0.75 16.58
C GLU A 619 1.61 0.21 16.51
N THR A 620 1.95 0.74 15.33
CA THR A 620 3.06 1.70 15.18
C THR A 620 2.75 3.05 15.83
N LYS A 621 1.51 3.58 15.77
CA LYS A 621 1.13 4.80 16.51
C LYS A 621 1.30 4.60 18.02
N THR A 622 0.97 3.42 18.53
CA THR A 622 1.18 3.04 19.95
C THR A 622 2.67 2.92 20.30
N GLU A 623 3.48 2.32 19.42
CA GLU A 623 4.94 2.19 19.59
C GLU A 623 5.61 3.59 19.65
N MET A 624 5.16 4.55 18.82
CA MET A 624 5.62 5.94 18.85
C MET A 624 5.24 6.68 20.14
N ASP A 625 3.98 6.58 20.58
CA ASP A 625 3.55 7.20 21.84
C ASP A 625 4.29 6.61 23.05
N ALA A 626 4.57 5.30 23.05
CA ALA A 626 5.32 4.63 24.11
C ALA A 626 6.78 5.13 24.24
N ILE A 627 7.46 5.44 23.12
CA ILE A 627 8.81 6.04 23.14
C ILE A 627 8.78 7.40 23.85
N LYS A 628 7.81 8.25 23.48
CA LYS A 628 7.59 9.58 24.08
C LYS A 628 7.21 9.47 25.57
N ASP A 629 6.35 8.53 25.96
CA ASP A 629 5.93 8.34 27.36
C ASP A 629 7.06 7.75 28.24
N ALA A 630 7.88 6.84 27.69
CA ALA A 630 9.07 6.33 28.37
C ALA A 630 10.10 7.46 28.62
N LEU A 631 10.32 8.33 27.64
CA LEU A 631 11.21 9.47 27.77
C LEU A 631 10.71 10.50 28.80
N VAL A 632 9.40 10.77 28.85
CA VAL A 632 8.78 11.61 29.88
C VAL A 632 9.03 11.04 31.28
N LYS A 633 8.91 9.71 31.43
CA LYS A 633 9.18 9.02 32.70
C LYS A 633 10.66 9.12 33.11
N GLU A 634 11.60 8.82 32.21
CA GLU A 634 13.05 8.89 32.49
C GLU A 634 13.49 10.32 32.87
N ASN A 635 12.93 11.34 32.20
CA ASN A 635 13.15 12.75 32.53
C ASN A 635 12.64 13.08 33.95
N PHE A 636 11.44 12.62 34.29
CA PHE A 636 10.84 12.87 35.61
C PHE A 636 11.64 12.19 36.74
N GLU A 637 11.98 10.91 36.59
CA GLU A 637 12.78 10.16 37.57
C GLU A 637 14.19 10.78 37.76
N SER A 638 14.82 11.24 36.68
CA SER A 638 16.12 11.93 36.72
C SER A 638 16.05 13.30 37.41
N LEU A 639 15.00 14.08 37.13
CA LEU A 639 14.84 15.43 37.65
C LEU A 639 14.43 15.42 39.13
N GLU A 640 13.57 14.49 39.55
CA GLU A 640 13.20 14.34 40.96
C GLU A 640 14.38 13.81 41.80
N LYS A 641 15.18 12.87 41.26
CA LYS A 641 16.45 12.46 41.91
C LYS A 641 17.40 13.64 42.09
N LEU A 642 17.53 14.52 41.11
CA LEU A 642 18.36 15.72 41.22
C LEU A 642 17.85 16.69 42.30
N LYS A 643 16.53 16.83 42.49
CA LYS A 643 15.97 17.60 43.61
C LYS A 643 16.37 16.98 44.95
N ASP A 644 16.22 15.67 45.11
CA ASP A 644 16.52 14.97 46.36
C ASP A 644 18.01 14.99 46.69
N ASP A 645 18.89 14.73 45.71
CA ASP A 645 20.34 14.90 45.84
C ASP A 645 20.67 16.33 46.33
N LYS A 646 19.99 17.36 45.81
CA LYS A 646 20.29 18.77 46.11
C LYS A 646 19.72 19.22 47.46
N LYS A 647 18.54 18.73 47.86
CA LYS A 647 18.00 18.90 49.22
C LYS A 647 18.90 18.21 50.26
N ALA A 648 19.36 16.99 49.99
CA ALA A 648 20.29 16.27 50.87
C ALA A 648 21.65 16.99 51.00
N ASN A 649 22.22 17.46 49.90
CA ASN A 649 23.45 18.26 49.95
C ASN A 649 23.26 19.61 50.68
N LEU A 650 22.08 20.23 50.61
CA LEU A 650 21.79 21.46 51.35
C LEU A 650 21.69 21.22 52.85
N ASN A 651 21.03 20.13 53.27
CA ASN A 651 21.02 19.68 54.67
C ASN A 651 22.45 19.40 55.17
N ALA A 652 23.28 18.73 54.38
CA ALA A 652 24.67 18.43 54.75
C ALA A 652 25.53 19.70 54.94
N GLU A 653 25.26 20.77 54.19
CA GLU A 653 25.94 22.06 54.38
C GLU A 653 25.36 22.84 55.58
N ALA A 654 24.07 22.69 55.85
CA ALA A 654 23.41 23.25 57.03
C ALA A 654 23.93 22.66 58.34
N GLU A 655 24.14 21.33 58.42
CA GLU A 655 24.71 20.72 59.62
C GLU A 655 26.15 21.17 59.87
N LYS A 656 26.98 21.35 58.83
CA LYS A 656 28.32 21.96 58.97
C LYS A 656 28.24 23.39 59.50
N ALA A 657 27.28 24.18 59.02
CA ALA A 657 27.06 25.55 59.49
C ALA A 657 26.60 25.60 60.96
N LYS A 658 25.71 24.68 61.39
CA LYS A 658 25.31 24.50 62.79
C LYS A 658 26.50 24.09 63.66
N GLU A 659 27.32 23.15 63.18
CA GLU A 659 28.57 22.73 63.83
C GLU A 659 29.56 23.89 64.02
N THR A 660 29.69 24.80 63.05
CA THR A 660 30.54 26.00 63.19
C THR A 660 29.96 26.94 64.24
N ILE A 661 28.65 27.18 64.23
CA ILE A 661 27.96 27.99 65.25
C ILE A 661 28.09 27.39 66.66
N ASP A 662 28.09 26.07 66.81
CA ASP A 662 28.31 25.41 68.10
C ASP A 662 29.71 25.67 68.66
N LYS A 663 30.73 25.82 67.80
CA LYS A 663 32.14 26.05 68.17
C LYS A 663 32.46 27.51 68.53
N LEU A 664 31.53 28.45 68.33
CA LEU A 664 31.66 29.85 68.76
C LEU A 664 31.66 29.92 70.29
N GLU A 665 32.68 30.54 70.92
CA GLU A 665 32.88 30.42 72.37
C GLU A 665 32.13 31.48 73.19
N ASN A 666 31.73 32.59 72.57
CA ASN A 666 31.26 33.80 73.24
C ASN A 666 29.75 34.05 73.05
N LEU A 667 29.14 33.56 71.95
CA LEU A 667 27.68 33.52 71.78
C LEU A 667 27.00 32.71 72.89
N SER A 668 25.92 33.25 73.44
CA SER A 668 25.03 32.47 74.32
C SER A 668 24.31 31.37 73.53
N GLN A 669 23.88 30.31 74.23
CA GLN A 669 23.14 29.22 73.59
C GLN A 669 21.86 29.71 72.87
N ALA A 670 21.19 30.74 73.40
CA ALA A 670 20.00 31.31 72.78
C ALA A 670 20.31 31.97 71.42
N GLU A 671 21.45 32.64 71.29
CA GLU A 671 21.91 33.25 70.04
C GLU A 671 22.34 32.18 69.03
N LYS A 672 23.05 31.13 69.49
CA LYS A 672 23.37 29.95 68.68
C LYS A 672 22.10 29.31 68.13
N ASP A 673 21.14 28.99 69.01
CA ASP A 673 19.88 28.35 68.63
C ASP A 673 19.06 29.23 67.69
N GLN A 674 19.09 30.56 67.85
CA GLN A 674 18.46 31.50 66.91
C GLN A 674 19.15 31.49 65.54
N ALA A 675 20.49 31.46 65.48
CA ALA A 675 21.21 31.35 64.21
C ALA A 675 20.95 30.00 63.50
N LYS A 676 20.98 28.88 64.23
CA LYS A 676 20.60 27.56 63.70
C LYS A 676 19.16 27.54 63.17
N LYS A 677 18.23 28.18 63.88
CA LYS A 677 16.81 28.30 63.45
C LYS A 677 16.63 29.14 62.18
N VAL A 678 17.52 30.11 61.92
CA VAL A 678 17.56 30.81 60.61
C VAL A 678 18.09 29.87 59.53
N ILE A 679 19.15 29.09 59.79
CA ILE A 679 19.64 28.06 58.86
C ILE A 679 18.54 27.04 58.52
N ASP A 680 17.83 26.49 59.51
CA ASP A 680 16.71 25.56 59.29
C ASP A 680 15.60 26.17 58.44
N LYS A 681 15.30 27.47 58.61
CA LYS A 681 14.35 28.20 57.77
C LYS A 681 14.86 28.38 56.34
N THR A 682 16.12 28.79 56.16
CA THR A 682 16.76 28.93 54.84
C THR A 682 16.75 27.60 54.08
N VAL A 683 17.12 26.50 54.73
CA VAL A 683 17.05 25.13 54.21
C VAL A 683 15.62 24.77 53.81
N SER A 684 14.64 25.03 54.70
CA SER A 684 13.23 24.70 54.46
C SER A 684 12.65 25.46 53.27
N ASP A 685 12.97 26.75 53.12
CA ASP A 685 12.44 27.58 52.03
C ASP A 685 13.15 27.34 50.69
N ALA A 686 14.47 27.11 50.71
CA ALA A 686 15.20 26.65 49.52
C ALA A 686 14.72 25.26 49.05
N SER A 687 14.47 24.32 49.98
CA SER A 687 13.94 22.99 49.64
C SER A 687 12.57 23.07 48.97
N LYS A 688 11.62 23.85 49.53
CA LYS A 688 10.30 24.11 48.92
C LYS A 688 10.38 24.75 47.53
N ASN A 689 11.49 25.42 47.21
CA ASN A 689 11.70 26.02 45.90
C ASN A 689 12.37 25.03 44.94
N ILE A 690 13.27 24.16 45.42
CA ILE A 690 13.77 22.99 44.68
C ILE A 690 12.62 22.04 44.30
N ASP A 691 11.66 21.81 45.20
CA ASP A 691 10.50 20.95 44.93
C ASP A 691 9.63 21.46 43.75
N LYS A 692 9.53 22.79 43.60
CA LYS A 692 8.81 23.47 42.51
C LYS A 692 9.63 23.64 41.23
N ALA A 693 10.95 23.46 41.31
CA ALA A 693 11.86 23.73 40.21
C ALA A 693 11.61 22.74 39.06
N SER A 694 11.41 23.27 37.86
CA SER A 694 10.99 22.50 36.67
C SER A 694 12.14 22.20 35.71
N THR A 695 13.36 22.68 35.99
CA THR A 695 14.57 22.36 35.22
C THR A 695 15.77 22.04 36.12
N PRO A 696 16.77 21.27 35.63
CA PRO A 696 18.04 21.08 36.32
C PRO A 696 18.81 22.38 36.59
N SER A 697 18.58 23.45 35.82
CA SER A 697 19.24 24.75 36.02
C SER A 697 18.67 25.47 37.25
N ASP A 698 17.34 25.52 37.35
CA ASP A 698 16.64 26.12 38.50
C ASP A 698 17.02 25.42 39.81
N ILE A 699 17.02 24.08 39.82
CA ILE A 699 17.41 23.28 41.00
C ILE A 699 18.82 23.63 41.46
N ASN A 700 19.79 23.73 40.54
CA ASN A 700 21.17 24.08 40.88
C ASN A 700 21.31 25.53 41.34
N SER A 701 20.59 26.47 40.73
CA SER A 701 20.59 27.88 41.12
C SER A 701 20.05 28.08 42.55
N ILE A 702 18.92 27.44 42.87
CA ILE A 702 18.29 27.51 44.20
C ILE A 702 19.17 26.84 45.26
N TYR A 703 19.79 25.70 44.94
CA TYR A 703 20.78 25.05 45.82
C TYR A 703 21.98 25.95 46.12
N ASN A 704 22.57 26.59 45.09
CA ASN A 704 23.72 27.47 45.25
C ASN A 704 23.38 28.72 46.07
N GLN A 705 22.19 29.32 45.84
CA GLN A 705 21.71 30.45 46.64
C GLN A 705 21.48 30.04 48.10
N GLY A 706 20.78 28.92 48.34
CA GLY A 706 20.57 28.40 49.69
C GLY A 706 21.87 28.11 50.44
N LYS A 707 22.89 27.57 49.77
CA LYS A 707 24.23 27.40 50.35
C LYS A 707 24.89 28.74 50.70
N THR A 708 24.75 29.75 49.86
CA THR A 708 25.26 31.10 50.12
C THR A 708 24.55 31.74 51.32
N ASP A 709 23.23 31.60 51.39
CA ASP A 709 22.41 32.14 52.47
C ASP A 709 22.71 31.47 53.82
N ILE A 710 22.96 30.16 53.84
CA ILE A 710 23.46 29.43 55.02
C ILE A 710 24.83 29.98 55.46
N GLY A 711 25.75 30.19 54.53
CA GLY A 711 27.07 30.77 54.81
C GLY A 711 26.99 32.18 55.40
N ASN A 712 26.07 33.02 54.90
CA ASN A 712 25.84 34.37 55.41
C ASN A 712 25.37 34.37 56.88
N VAL A 713 24.63 33.36 57.33
CA VAL A 713 24.24 33.21 58.75
C VAL A 713 25.45 32.88 59.63
N VAL A 714 26.36 32.02 59.16
CA VAL A 714 27.60 31.70 59.88
C VAL A 714 28.49 32.93 60.01
N VAL A 715 28.72 33.66 58.92
CA VAL A 715 29.54 34.90 58.95
C VAL A 715 28.96 35.95 59.90
N LYS A 716 27.62 36.06 60.01
CA LYS A 716 27.01 36.94 61.02
C LYS A 716 27.26 36.44 62.44
N ALA A 717 27.10 35.15 62.70
CA ALA A 717 27.35 34.58 64.03
C ALA A 717 28.83 34.71 64.46
N GLU A 718 29.78 34.51 63.54
CA GLU A 718 31.21 34.75 63.76
C GLU A 718 31.50 36.23 64.09
N LEU A 719 30.85 37.17 63.39
CA LEU A 719 30.95 38.61 63.68
C LEU A 719 30.40 38.95 65.07
N ASP A 720 29.23 38.41 65.43
CA ASP A 720 28.61 38.62 66.74
C ASP A 720 29.49 38.03 67.87
N ASP A 721 30.12 36.85 67.65
CA ASP A 721 31.05 36.22 68.61
C ASP A 721 32.28 37.09 68.87
N ALA A 722 32.90 37.57 67.80
CA ALA A 722 34.07 38.45 67.86
C ALA A 722 33.74 39.77 68.60
N LYS A 723 32.53 40.32 68.41
CA LYS A 723 32.06 41.50 69.15
C LYS A 723 31.95 41.22 70.64
N ILE A 724 31.26 40.13 71.04
CA ILE A 724 31.10 39.77 72.45
C ILE A 724 32.47 39.59 73.12
N LYS A 725 33.39 38.86 72.47
CA LYS A 725 34.74 38.66 73.00
C LYS A 725 35.50 39.98 73.16
N ALA A 726 35.51 40.82 72.13
CA ALA A 726 36.25 42.09 72.18
C ALA A 726 35.66 43.07 73.21
N ILE A 727 34.33 43.08 73.40
CA ILE A 727 33.68 43.84 74.47
C ILE A 727 34.08 43.29 75.84
N ALA A 728 34.18 41.97 76.02
CA ALA A 728 34.66 41.37 77.28
C ALA A 728 36.13 41.72 77.56
N ASP A 729 37.03 41.57 76.59
CA ASP A 729 38.45 41.93 76.69
C ASP A 729 38.63 43.42 77.05
N LEU A 730 37.84 44.31 76.43
CA LEU A 730 37.88 45.75 76.66
C LEU A 730 37.34 46.14 78.06
N ASN A 731 36.27 45.49 78.53
CA ASN A 731 35.77 45.67 79.89
C ASN A 731 36.79 45.20 80.93
N ALA A 732 37.47 44.09 80.68
CA ALA A 732 38.54 43.60 81.55
C ALA A 732 39.72 44.59 81.63
N LYS A 733 40.14 45.18 80.49
CA LYS A 733 41.17 46.24 80.50
C LYS A 733 40.72 47.51 81.23
N ALA A 734 39.44 47.87 81.14
CA ALA A 734 38.90 48.99 81.90
C ALA A 734 38.97 48.74 83.42
N GLU A 735 38.61 47.54 83.89
CA GLU A 735 38.78 47.18 85.32
C GLU A 735 40.25 47.13 85.76
N GLU A 736 41.17 46.66 84.90
CA GLU A 736 42.62 46.70 85.17
C GLU A 736 43.08 48.15 85.44
N VAL A 737 42.68 49.09 84.56
CA VAL A 737 43.03 50.51 84.68
C VAL A 737 42.33 51.19 85.86
N ARG A 738 41.07 50.85 86.16
CA ARG A 738 40.37 51.31 87.38
C ARG A 738 41.15 50.91 88.63
N LYS A 739 41.62 49.66 88.70
CA LYS A 739 42.44 49.16 89.82
C LYS A 739 43.80 49.84 89.87
N GLN A 740 44.53 49.92 88.76
CA GLN A 740 45.83 50.58 88.68
C GLN A 740 45.79 52.03 89.20
N ILE A 741 44.71 52.76 88.91
CA ILE A 741 44.48 54.13 89.42
C ILE A 741 43.99 54.15 90.89
N ALA A 742 43.25 53.14 91.34
CA ALA A 742 42.84 53.00 92.73
C ALA A 742 44.04 52.72 93.67
N ASP A 743 45.04 51.97 93.21
CA ASP A 743 46.23 51.60 93.98
C ASP A 743 47.26 52.76 94.11
N LYS A 744 47.09 53.89 93.40
CA LYS A 744 48.02 55.04 93.45
C LYS A 744 47.85 55.85 94.75
N PRO A 745 48.86 55.99 95.62
CA PRO A 745 48.65 56.47 96.99
C PRO A 745 48.46 57.98 97.13
N ALA A 746 48.99 58.80 96.21
CA ALA A 746 48.93 60.26 96.32
C ALA A 746 47.73 60.89 95.58
N LEU A 747 46.89 60.10 94.90
CA LEU A 747 45.67 60.61 94.25
C LEU A 747 44.55 60.87 95.27
N SER A 748 43.92 62.04 95.16
CA SER A 748 42.70 62.37 95.90
C SER A 748 41.47 61.61 95.38
N ASP A 749 40.47 61.42 96.24
CA ASP A 749 39.20 60.77 95.87
C ASP A 749 38.50 61.43 94.69
N GLN A 750 38.63 62.75 94.53
CA GLN A 750 38.08 63.45 93.36
C GLN A 750 38.84 63.09 92.09
N GLN A 751 40.18 63.07 92.11
CA GLN A 751 40.98 62.60 90.97
C GLN A 751 40.64 61.15 90.60
N ARG A 752 40.36 60.26 91.58
CA ARG A 752 39.90 58.89 91.31
C ARG A 752 38.50 58.83 90.69
N LYS A 753 37.57 59.69 91.14
CA LYS A 753 36.22 59.82 90.54
C LYS A 753 36.29 60.35 89.11
N ASP A 754 37.12 61.37 88.86
CA ASP A 754 37.35 61.94 87.53
C ASP A 754 37.93 60.88 86.58
N ALA A 755 38.90 60.09 87.04
CA ALA A 755 39.46 58.97 86.29
C ALA A 755 38.40 57.92 85.93
N ASN A 756 37.60 57.49 86.91
CA ASN A 756 36.52 56.53 86.66
C ASN A 756 35.45 57.06 85.68
N ALA A 757 35.14 58.35 85.72
CA ALA A 757 34.24 58.98 84.74
C ALA A 757 34.85 59.01 83.32
N GLU A 758 36.15 59.31 83.21
CA GLU A 758 36.90 59.30 81.95
C GLU A 758 36.99 57.88 81.36
N ILE A 759 37.32 56.88 82.19
CA ILE A 759 37.31 55.45 81.82
C ILE A 759 35.93 55.04 81.33
N ASN A 760 34.86 55.36 82.06
CA ASN A 760 33.50 54.98 81.68
C ASN A 760 33.08 55.57 80.33
N LYS A 761 33.48 56.82 80.03
CA LYS A 761 33.23 57.46 78.73
C LYS A 761 34.00 56.75 77.61
N THR A 762 35.32 56.59 77.78
CA THR A 762 36.19 55.96 76.78
C THR A 762 35.80 54.51 76.50
N LEU A 763 35.45 53.75 77.56
CA LEU A 763 34.90 52.40 77.46
C LEU A 763 33.62 52.36 76.62
N ALA A 764 32.66 53.25 76.87
CA ALA A 764 31.43 53.31 76.08
C ALA A 764 31.69 53.68 74.60
N GLU A 765 32.59 54.63 74.35
CA GLU A 765 32.97 55.06 72.99
C GLU A 765 33.78 53.98 72.24
N ALA A 766 34.51 53.12 72.94
CA ALA A 766 35.22 51.95 72.38
C ALA A 766 34.30 50.73 72.17
N ILE A 767 33.40 50.42 73.12
CA ILE A 767 32.35 49.41 72.94
C ILE A 767 31.51 49.75 71.70
N LYS A 768 31.04 50.99 71.58
CA LYS A 768 30.20 51.41 70.44
C LYS A 768 30.90 51.20 69.09
N ARG A 769 32.21 51.41 68.98
CA ARG A 769 32.98 51.14 67.74
C ARG A 769 33.03 49.64 67.39
N ILE A 770 33.08 48.78 68.40
CA ILE A 770 33.01 47.32 68.22
C ILE A 770 31.59 46.90 67.82
N GLU A 771 30.56 47.48 68.44
CA GLU A 771 29.15 47.21 68.11
C GLU A 771 28.75 47.70 66.71
N ASP A 772 29.18 48.89 66.30
CA ASP A 772 28.80 49.56 65.04
C ASP A 772 29.36 48.87 63.79
N THR A 773 30.52 48.19 63.84
CA THR A 773 31.14 47.63 62.61
C THR A 773 30.36 46.42 62.07
N ALA A 774 30.23 46.35 60.75
CA ALA A 774 29.67 45.21 60.03
C ALA A 774 30.74 44.22 59.54
N VAL A 775 32.02 44.45 59.85
CA VAL A 775 33.15 43.70 59.28
C VAL A 775 34.00 43.09 60.39
N ILE A 776 34.12 41.76 60.40
CA ILE A 776 34.80 41.00 61.46
C ILE A 776 36.29 41.33 61.60
N THR A 777 36.94 41.73 60.50
CA THR A 777 38.37 42.11 60.48
C THR A 777 38.67 43.44 61.18
N ASP A 778 37.66 44.27 61.44
CA ASP A 778 37.84 45.58 62.08
C ASP A 778 37.83 45.46 63.61
N ILE A 779 37.22 44.39 64.14
CA ILE A 779 37.07 44.11 65.58
C ILE A 779 38.42 44.20 66.33
N PRO A 780 39.53 43.58 65.86
CA PRO A 780 40.79 43.62 66.58
C PRO A 780 41.45 45.00 66.62
N GLU A 781 41.31 45.81 65.56
CA GLU A 781 41.88 47.16 65.55
C GLU A 781 41.03 48.13 66.39
N ASN A 782 39.71 47.97 66.41
CA ASN A 782 38.80 48.71 67.30
C ASN A 782 39.10 48.41 68.78
N LEU A 783 39.25 47.12 69.15
CA LEU A 783 39.66 46.69 70.49
C LEU A 783 41.01 47.29 70.89
N LYS A 784 42.04 47.11 70.04
CA LYS A 784 43.39 47.65 70.21
C LYS A 784 43.43 49.18 70.33
N THR A 785 42.49 49.88 69.70
CA THR A 785 42.35 51.33 69.81
C THR A 785 41.73 51.72 71.16
N GLY A 786 40.65 51.06 71.59
CA GLY A 786 40.05 51.28 72.92
C GLY A 786 41.01 50.97 74.08
N ILE A 787 41.81 49.90 73.96
CA ILE A 787 42.85 49.55 74.95
C ILE A 787 43.87 50.69 75.11
N LYS A 788 44.41 51.23 74.01
CA LYS A 788 45.36 52.36 74.05
C LYS A 788 44.77 53.62 74.67
N GLU A 789 43.49 53.88 74.45
CA GLU A 789 42.79 55.03 75.03
C GLU A 789 42.62 54.88 76.56
N LEU A 790 42.36 53.66 77.04
CA LEU A 790 42.33 53.35 78.47
C LEU A 790 43.73 53.46 79.11
N GLU A 791 44.77 52.93 78.47
CA GLU A 791 46.17 53.06 78.90
C GLU A 791 46.66 54.52 78.93
N ALA A 792 46.14 55.37 78.05
CA ALA A 792 46.41 56.81 78.09
C ALA A 792 45.82 57.47 79.36
N ILE A 793 44.68 56.99 79.87
CA ILE A 793 44.10 57.46 81.14
C ILE A 793 44.94 56.98 82.33
N GLU A 794 45.39 55.72 82.33
CA GLU A 794 46.31 55.18 83.35
C GLU A 794 47.54 56.11 83.49
N LYS A 795 48.23 56.37 82.37
CA LYS A 795 49.43 57.22 82.32
C LYS A 795 49.16 58.67 82.73
N LYS A 796 47.99 59.20 82.39
CA LYS A 796 47.54 60.55 82.80
C LYS A 796 47.39 60.67 84.32
N TYR A 797 46.85 59.64 84.97
CA TYR A 797 46.68 59.63 86.43
C TYR A 797 47.93 59.18 87.19
N GLU A 798 48.82 58.39 86.58
CA GLU A 798 50.17 58.18 87.13
C GLU A 798 50.96 59.50 87.20
N THR A 799 50.92 60.30 86.13
CA THR A 799 51.58 61.62 86.11
C THR A 799 51.02 62.55 87.20
N LYS A 800 49.70 62.48 87.49
CA LYS A 800 49.08 63.19 88.63
C LYS A 800 49.51 62.63 89.99
N ASN A 801 49.68 61.31 90.12
CA ASN A 801 50.14 60.69 91.37
C ASN A 801 51.54 61.15 91.73
N THR A 802 52.49 61.11 90.78
CA THR A 802 53.85 61.61 90.98
C THR A 802 53.85 63.10 91.36
N GLY A 803 53.19 63.96 90.57
CA GLY A 803 53.13 65.40 90.86
C GLY A 803 52.46 65.76 92.19
N ASN A 804 51.44 65.02 92.63
CA ASN A 804 50.84 65.19 93.96
C ASN A 804 51.82 64.79 95.07
N LEU A 805 52.58 63.68 94.90
CA LEU A 805 53.56 63.21 95.89
C LEU A 805 54.74 64.17 96.01
N ASP A 806 55.31 64.60 94.88
CA ASP A 806 56.42 65.55 94.82
C ASP A 806 56.04 66.88 95.50
N LYS A 807 54.80 67.35 95.30
CA LYS A 807 54.30 68.55 95.97
C LYS A 807 54.16 68.36 97.48
N LYS A 808 53.65 67.20 97.95
CA LYS A 808 53.60 66.88 99.38
C LYS A 808 55.00 66.80 100.00
N LYS A 809 56.03 66.34 99.27
CA LYS A 809 57.43 66.39 99.71
C LYS A 809 57.92 67.83 99.89
N GLU A 810 57.72 68.68 98.89
CA GLU A 810 58.10 70.11 98.94
C GLU A 810 57.44 70.83 100.13
N ASP A 811 56.11 70.68 100.29
CA ASP A 811 55.35 71.33 101.35
C ASP A 811 55.78 70.87 102.75
N SER A 812 55.99 69.55 102.95
CA SER A 812 56.39 69.03 104.25
C SER A 812 57.85 69.26 104.61
N LYS A 813 58.76 69.41 103.63
CA LYS A 813 60.11 69.93 103.90
C LYS A 813 60.06 71.36 104.43
N SER A 814 59.22 72.22 103.82
CA SER A 814 59.03 73.60 104.29
C SER A 814 58.36 73.68 105.67
N GLU A 815 57.60 72.66 106.07
CA GLU A 815 57.03 72.56 107.41
C GLU A 815 58.12 72.26 108.46
N LEU A 816 58.99 71.29 108.19
CA LEU A 816 60.09 70.92 109.08
C LEU A 816 61.12 72.04 109.25
N ASP A 817 61.48 72.74 108.16
CA ASP A 817 62.36 73.91 108.24
C ASP A 817 61.84 74.98 109.20
N LYS A 818 60.52 75.19 109.23
CA LYS A 818 59.92 76.13 110.17
C LYS A 818 60.01 75.64 111.61
N LYS A 819 59.74 74.35 111.87
CA LYS A 819 59.82 73.77 113.23
C LYS A 819 61.24 73.77 113.78
N ALA A 820 62.23 73.46 112.94
CA ALA A 820 63.64 73.56 113.28
C ALA A 820 64.03 75.01 113.65
N GLU A 821 63.64 75.99 112.82
CA GLU A 821 63.88 77.40 113.12
C GLU A 821 63.16 77.89 114.37
N ASP A 822 61.93 77.45 114.66
CA ASP A 822 61.21 77.84 115.88
C ASP A 822 61.86 77.20 117.14
N ALA A 823 62.34 75.96 117.07
CA ALA A 823 63.08 75.30 118.16
C ALA A 823 64.45 75.94 118.45
N LYS A 824 65.20 76.37 117.42
CA LYS A 824 66.49 77.09 117.62
C LYS A 824 66.32 78.40 118.41
N LYS A 825 65.17 79.07 118.29
CA LYS A 825 64.87 80.29 119.06
C LYS A 825 64.64 79.97 120.53
N GLU A 826 63.97 78.86 120.84
CA GLU A 826 63.76 78.40 122.22
C GLU A 826 65.11 78.07 122.90
N ILE A 827 66.08 77.49 122.17
CA ILE A 827 67.47 77.32 122.64
C ILE A 827 68.17 78.67 122.89
N ASP A 828 67.95 79.67 122.04
CA ASP A 828 68.56 81.01 122.21
C ASP A 828 68.08 81.73 123.48
N GLU A 829 66.84 81.51 123.91
CA GLU A 829 66.23 82.16 125.08
C GLU A 829 66.70 81.58 126.43
N LEU A 830 67.40 80.43 126.45
CA LEU A 830 67.93 79.78 127.66
C LEU A 830 69.08 80.61 128.28
N PRO A 831 68.97 81.15 129.52
CA PRO A 831 69.88 82.19 130.02
C PRO A 831 71.14 81.67 130.74
N ASN A 832 71.23 80.38 131.06
CA ASN A 832 72.32 79.77 131.81
C ASN A 832 73.29 78.93 130.97
N LEU A 833 72.89 78.50 129.77
CA LEU A 833 73.75 77.87 128.77
C LEU A 833 74.81 78.83 128.20
N THR A 834 75.97 78.29 127.84
CA THR A 834 77.04 78.95 127.08
C THR A 834 76.75 79.01 125.58
N ASP A 835 77.47 79.87 124.86
CA ASP A 835 77.36 79.99 123.41
C ASP A 835 77.71 78.67 122.68
N ASP A 836 78.68 77.90 123.19
CA ASP A 836 79.09 76.59 122.63
C ASP A 836 78.00 75.51 122.85
N GLU A 837 77.38 75.46 124.03
CA GLU A 837 76.24 74.56 124.32
C GLU A 837 75.04 74.88 123.41
N LYS A 838 74.69 76.17 123.29
CA LYS A 838 73.63 76.63 122.39
C LYS A 838 73.92 76.30 120.93
N GLN A 839 75.15 76.51 120.47
CA GLN A 839 75.51 76.19 119.09
C GLN A 839 75.40 74.68 118.83
N LYS A 840 75.90 73.83 119.75
CA LYS A 840 75.74 72.37 119.64
C LYS A 840 74.26 71.97 119.52
N ALA A 841 73.39 72.50 120.38
CA ALA A 841 71.96 72.19 120.34
C ALA A 841 71.29 72.62 119.03
N LYS A 842 71.70 73.76 118.45
CA LYS A 842 71.26 74.19 117.11
C LYS A 842 71.77 73.27 115.99
N ASP A 843 73.02 72.84 116.07
CA ASP A 843 73.63 71.90 115.10
C ASP A 843 72.93 70.53 115.15
N ASP A 844 72.58 70.03 116.34
CA ASP A 844 71.80 68.80 116.52
C ASP A 844 70.39 68.94 115.90
N ILE A 845 69.72 70.10 116.07
CA ILE A 845 68.42 70.41 115.45
C ILE A 845 68.54 70.49 113.92
N ASP A 846 69.58 71.13 113.37
CA ASP A 846 69.80 71.22 111.92
C ASP A 846 70.10 69.86 111.29
N GLN A 847 70.91 69.01 111.95
CA GLN A 847 71.13 67.64 111.50
C GLN A 847 69.82 66.83 111.50
N LYS A 848 69.02 66.93 112.57
CA LYS A 848 67.73 66.24 112.68
C LYS A 848 66.74 66.69 111.60
N ASN A 849 66.71 67.98 111.28
CA ASN A 849 65.93 68.54 110.18
C ASN A 849 66.41 67.99 108.83
N GLN A 850 67.73 67.98 108.56
CA GLN A 850 68.28 67.50 107.30
C GLN A 850 68.07 65.99 107.08
N ASP A 851 68.32 65.16 108.08
CA ASP A 851 68.04 63.71 108.04
C ASP A 851 66.57 63.44 107.64
N SER A 852 65.67 64.28 108.17
CA SER A 852 64.23 64.17 107.92
C SER A 852 63.84 64.65 106.51
N LYS A 853 64.49 65.68 105.97
CA LYS A 853 64.32 66.09 104.56
C LYS A 853 64.73 64.98 103.59
N ASP A 854 65.83 64.28 103.89
CA ASP A 854 66.33 63.18 103.08
C ASP A 854 65.41 61.94 103.17
N ALA A 855 64.79 61.70 104.33
CA ALA A 855 63.75 60.69 104.50
C ALA A 855 62.44 61.05 103.75
N ILE A 856 62.06 62.33 103.71
CA ILE A 856 60.93 62.81 102.89
C ILE A 856 61.22 62.61 101.38
N ASP A 857 62.44 62.84 100.90
CA ASP A 857 62.80 62.53 99.51
C ASP A 857 62.71 61.03 99.19
N GLN A 858 63.07 60.16 100.13
CA GLN A 858 63.00 58.71 99.98
C GLN A 858 61.58 58.14 100.11
N SER A 859 60.62 58.91 100.65
CA SER A 859 59.24 58.50 100.86
C SER A 859 58.50 58.27 99.53
N ASN A 860 57.69 57.21 99.45
CA ASN A 860 57.00 56.75 98.23
C ASN A 860 55.49 56.98 98.27
N ASN A 861 54.96 57.44 99.40
CA ASN A 861 53.55 57.81 99.57
C ASN A 861 53.39 58.94 100.60
N PRO A 862 52.23 59.62 100.64
CA PRO A 862 52.00 60.73 101.57
C PRO A 862 52.05 60.36 103.06
N LYS A 863 51.83 59.08 103.41
CA LYS A 863 51.84 58.62 104.80
C LYS A 863 53.27 58.46 105.34
N GLU A 864 54.19 57.94 104.56
CA GLU A 864 55.62 57.91 104.94
C GLU A 864 56.15 59.33 105.24
N ILE A 865 55.72 60.34 104.46
CA ILE A 865 56.06 61.76 104.69
C ILE A 865 55.48 62.26 106.03
N GLU A 866 54.25 61.87 106.36
CA GLU A 866 53.57 62.22 107.62
C GLU A 866 54.24 61.54 108.82
N ASP A 867 54.55 60.24 108.73
CA ASP A 867 55.25 59.47 109.77
C ASP A 867 56.68 59.98 110.02
N VAL A 868 57.36 60.51 109.00
CA VAL A 868 58.64 61.22 109.15
C VAL A 868 58.46 62.51 109.95
N ILE A 869 57.53 63.39 109.57
CA ILE A 869 57.28 64.65 110.31
C ILE A 869 56.99 64.37 111.79
N ASP A 870 56.09 63.43 112.05
CA ASP A 870 55.70 63.03 113.41
C ASP A 870 56.89 62.52 114.23
N THR A 871 57.93 62.00 113.58
CA THR A 871 59.19 61.54 114.21
C THR A 871 60.19 62.68 114.38
N THR A 872 60.26 63.62 113.43
CA THR A 872 61.10 64.82 113.51
C THR A 872 60.65 65.73 114.64
N ASP A 873 59.35 66.02 114.73
CA ASP A 873 58.75 66.85 115.78
C ASP A 873 59.13 66.37 117.18
N LYS A 874 59.01 65.06 117.43
CA LYS A 874 59.39 64.44 118.71
C LYS A 874 60.87 64.62 119.00
N GLY A 875 61.74 64.28 118.04
CA GLY A 875 63.19 64.37 118.23
C GLY A 875 63.74 65.80 118.35
N ILE A 876 63.08 66.80 117.75
CA ILE A 876 63.45 68.22 117.94
C ILE A 876 63.01 68.69 119.34
N ASN A 877 61.81 68.31 119.80
CA ASN A 877 61.35 68.63 121.15
C ASN A 877 62.22 67.96 122.23
N GLU A 878 62.67 66.72 122.02
CA GLU A 878 63.61 66.01 122.91
C GLU A 878 64.93 66.80 123.07
N ILE A 879 65.53 67.30 121.96
CA ILE A 879 66.74 68.13 122.02
C ILE A 879 66.49 69.44 122.80
N VAL A 880 65.33 70.07 122.61
CA VAL A 880 64.96 71.31 123.32
C VAL A 880 64.79 71.07 124.83
N ASP A 881 64.10 70.00 125.22
CA ASP A 881 63.83 69.71 126.65
C ASP A 881 65.09 69.21 127.39
N ASP A 882 65.97 68.45 126.74
CA ASP A 882 67.30 68.11 127.29
C ASP A 882 68.15 69.37 127.58
N ASN A 883 68.06 70.39 126.70
CA ASN A 883 68.79 71.65 126.88
C ASN A 883 68.15 72.56 127.94
N LYS A 884 66.83 72.52 128.15
CA LYS A 884 66.17 73.17 129.32
C LYS A 884 66.64 72.55 130.64
N LEU A 885 66.84 71.23 130.67
CA LEU A 885 67.41 70.55 131.83
C LEU A 885 68.87 70.98 132.06
N LEU A 886 69.69 71.07 131.00
CA LEU A 886 71.07 71.57 131.10
C LEU A 886 71.13 73.03 131.58
N ASP A 887 70.25 73.91 131.11
CA ASP A 887 70.12 75.28 131.61
C ASP A 887 69.82 75.30 133.13
N SER A 888 68.87 74.45 133.56
CA SER A 888 68.48 74.29 134.96
C SER A 888 69.63 73.76 135.84
N LYS A 889 70.48 72.87 135.31
CA LYS A 889 71.71 72.41 135.99
C LYS A 889 72.71 73.56 136.15
N ASN A 890 72.95 74.29 135.06
CA ASN A 890 73.89 75.40 135.03
C ASN A 890 73.42 76.54 135.97
N GLU A 891 72.12 76.73 136.20
CA GLU A 891 71.61 77.61 137.27
C GLU A 891 71.86 77.04 138.67
N ALA A 892 71.48 75.77 138.89
CA ALA A 892 71.59 75.10 140.18
C ALA A 892 73.02 75.04 140.73
N GLN A 893 74.02 74.81 139.87
CA GLN A 893 75.43 74.82 140.27
C GLN A 893 75.90 76.21 140.71
N LYS A 894 75.54 77.27 139.96
CA LYS A 894 75.86 78.67 140.31
C LYS A 894 75.24 79.05 141.66
N ASP A 895 74.03 78.59 141.94
CA ASP A 895 73.34 78.88 143.20
C ASP A 895 73.90 78.05 144.38
N LEU A 896 74.38 76.82 144.15
CA LEU A 896 75.16 76.07 145.15
C LEU A 896 76.49 76.75 145.49
N ASP A 897 77.30 77.15 144.51
CA ASP A 897 78.57 77.87 144.74
C ASP A 897 78.35 79.13 145.61
N LYS A 898 77.29 79.87 145.31
CA LYS A 898 76.89 81.08 146.04
C LYS A 898 76.46 80.79 147.48
N LYS A 899 75.63 79.77 147.72
CA LYS A 899 75.26 79.32 149.07
C LYS A 899 76.46 78.82 149.87
N ALA A 900 77.37 78.10 149.23
CA ALA A 900 78.61 77.61 149.84
C ALA A 900 79.51 78.78 150.26
N GLU A 901 79.67 79.79 149.42
CA GLU A 901 80.46 80.98 149.77
C GLU A 901 79.83 81.75 150.94
N ASP A 902 78.51 81.90 150.98
CA ASP A 902 77.80 82.52 152.10
C ASP A 902 77.88 81.69 153.40
N ALA A 903 77.86 80.36 153.31
CA ALA A 903 78.10 79.46 154.44
C ALA A 903 79.53 79.63 155.01
N LYS A 904 80.56 79.73 154.15
CA LYS A 904 81.95 80.03 154.60
C LYS A 904 82.03 81.39 155.32
N LYS A 905 81.28 82.40 154.86
CA LYS A 905 81.15 83.71 155.51
C LYS A 905 80.42 83.63 156.86
N GLU A 906 79.67 82.57 157.17
CA GLU A 906 79.11 82.31 158.51
C GLU A 906 80.17 81.75 159.46
N ILE A 907 80.95 80.75 159.01
CA ILE A 907 82.06 80.15 159.76
C ILE A 907 83.07 81.21 160.22
N ASP A 908 83.40 82.18 159.36
CA ASP A 908 84.34 83.26 159.70
C ASP A 908 83.90 84.15 160.88
N LYS A 909 82.58 84.32 161.09
CA LYS A 909 82.02 85.19 162.14
C LYS A 909 82.17 84.62 163.56
N LEU A 910 82.47 83.32 163.69
CA LEU A 910 82.60 82.61 164.97
C LEU A 910 83.92 83.03 165.67
N PRO A 911 83.90 83.72 166.85
CA PRO A 911 85.08 84.42 167.38
C PRO A 911 85.93 83.61 168.38
N ASN A 912 85.57 82.36 168.67
CA ASN A 912 86.25 81.45 169.60
C ASN A 912 86.71 80.13 168.96
N LEU A 913 86.37 79.87 167.70
CA LEU A 913 87.07 78.89 166.86
C LEU A 913 88.49 79.36 166.55
N SER A 914 89.43 78.41 166.49
CA SER A 914 90.75 78.61 165.91
C SER A 914 90.71 78.68 164.39
N ASP A 915 91.76 79.23 163.77
CA ASP A 915 91.86 79.33 162.32
C ASP A 915 91.88 77.94 161.64
N ASP A 916 92.49 76.94 162.28
CA ASP A 916 92.47 75.53 161.84
C ASP A 916 91.05 74.93 161.87
N GLU A 917 90.28 75.17 162.94
CA GLU A 917 88.88 74.73 163.05
C GLU A 917 88.00 75.41 161.99
N LYS A 918 88.24 76.70 161.70
CA LYS A 918 87.54 77.43 160.63
C LYS A 918 87.88 76.91 159.25
N GLN A 919 89.17 76.71 158.95
CA GLN A 919 89.58 76.25 157.63
C GLN A 919 89.00 74.87 157.34
N LYS A 920 89.07 73.92 158.30
CA LYS A 920 88.47 72.59 158.13
C LYS A 920 86.97 72.66 157.87
N ALA A 921 86.23 73.55 158.55
CA ALA A 921 84.80 73.72 158.30
C ALA A 921 84.51 74.33 156.91
N LYS A 922 85.39 75.17 156.36
CA LYS A 922 85.30 75.66 154.97
C LYS A 922 85.62 74.55 153.97
N ASP A 923 86.65 73.75 154.22
CA ASP A 923 87.04 72.61 153.37
C ASP A 923 85.92 71.55 153.32
N ASP A 924 85.26 71.28 154.46
CA ASP A 924 84.08 70.40 154.51
C ASP A 924 82.90 70.96 153.71
N ILE A 925 82.68 72.28 153.73
CA ILE A 925 81.66 72.96 152.92
C ILE A 925 82.00 72.88 151.43
N ASP A 926 83.26 73.13 151.05
CA ASP A 926 83.73 72.97 149.67
C ASP A 926 83.47 71.55 149.15
N GLN A 927 83.88 70.52 149.89
CA GLN A 927 83.64 69.13 149.49
C GLN A 927 82.15 68.81 149.38
N LYS A 928 81.29 69.24 150.32
CA LYS A 928 79.84 69.02 150.21
C LYS A 928 79.21 69.77 149.04
N THR A 929 79.78 70.90 148.62
CA THR A 929 79.32 71.70 147.47
C THR A 929 79.68 71.01 146.17
N GLU A 930 80.91 70.51 146.05
CA GLU A 930 81.36 69.79 144.85
C GLU A 930 80.65 68.44 144.68
N ASP A 931 80.45 67.68 145.78
CA ASP A 931 79.56 66.50 145.80
C ASP A 931 78.14 66.85 145.28
N GLY A 932 77.67 68.06 145.58
CA GLY A 932 76.38 68.59 145.12
C GLY A 932 76.34 68.91 143.64
N LYS A 933 77.42 69.47 143.08
CA LYS A 933 77.54 69.72 141.64
C LYS A 933 77.58 68.41 140.85
N GLU A 934 78.37 67.43 141.30
CA GLU A 934 78.41 66.09 140.67
C GLU A 934 77.01 65.44 140.67
N ALA A 935 76.23 65.61 141.75
CA ALA A 935 74.86 65.11 141.83
C ALA A 935 73.89 65.86 140.89
N ILE A 936 74.07 67.18 140.69
CA ILE A 936 73.32 67.97 139.69
C ILE A 936 73.68 67.52 138.27
N ASP A 937 74.96 67.32 137.95
CA ASP A 937 75.43 66.84 136.64
C ASP A 937 74.87 65.46 136.31
N GLN A 938 74.81 64.56 137.30
CA GLN A 938 74.23 63.22 137.16
C GLN A 938 72.69 63.20 137.13
N GLY A 939 72.02 64.28 137.53
CA GLY A 939 70.56 64.37 137.51
C GLY A 939 69.99 64.23 136.09
N THR A 940 68.98 63.39 135.90
CA THR A 940 68.35 63.15 134.58
C THR A 940 67.02 63.86 134.41
N THR A 941 66.54 64.54 135.45
CA THR A 941 65.31 65.33 135.45
C THR A 941 65.47 66.60 136.31
N PRO A 942 64.63 67.63 136.14
CA PRO A 942 64.67 68.82 137.00
C PRO A 942 64.46 68.51 138.49
N LYS A 943 63.78 67.39 138.80
CA LYS A 943 63.58 66.92 140.17
C LYS A 943 64.87 66.35 140.79
N ASP A 944 65.70 65.67 140.01
CA ASP A 944 66.98 65.14 140.52
C ASP A 944 67.93 66.30 140.87
N VAL A 945 67.90 67.36 140.06
CA VAL A 945 68.59 68.64 140.33
C VAL A 945 68.07 69.28 141.63
N GLU A 946 66.74 69.37 141.81
CA GLU A 946 66.13 69.87 143.06
C GLU A 946 66.55 69.03 144.28
N GLU A 947 66.58 67.70 144.16
CA GLU A 947 66.95 66.79 145.25
C GLU A 947 68.44 66.88 145.61
N ALA A 948 69.31 67.10 144.62
CA ALA A 948 70.74 67.37 144.81
C ALA A 948 70.97 68.69 145.57
N ILE A 949 70.35 69.80 145.15
CA ILE A 949 70.44 71.10 145.86
C ILE A 949 70.01 70.95 147.33
N ASN A 950 68.83 70.36 147.56
CA ASN A 950 68.28 70.21 148.91
C ASN A 950 69.17 69.32 149.81
N THR A 951 69.81 68.29 149.24
CA THR A 951 70.73 67.42 149.99
C THR A 951 71.99 68.20 150.41
N THR A 952 72.57 68.99 149.50
CA THR A 952 73.76 69.81 149.76
C THR A 952 73.48 70.92 150.76
N ASP A 953 72.40 71.67 150.61
CA ASP A 953 71.99 72.75 151.53
C ASP A 953 71.92 72.23 152.99
N ASN A 954 71.33 71.05 153.21
CA ASN A 954 71.22 70.45 154.54
C ASN A 954 72.58 70.02 155.11
N ALA A 955 73.47 69.44 154.29
CA ALA A 955 74.80 69.03 154.73
C ALA A 955 75.70 70.23 155.08
N VAL A 956 75.68 71.28 154.25
CA VAL A 956 76.37 72.56 154.51
C VAL A 956 75.85 73.20 155.80
N LYS A 957 74.53 73.18 156.02
CA LYS A 957 73.92 73.72 157.25
C LYS A 957 74.37 72.95 158.51
N GLU A 958 74.51 71.62 158.44
CA GLU A 958 74.95 70.83 159.60
C GLU A 958 76.39 71.20 160.02
N ILE A 959 77.29 71.47 159.06
CA ILE A 959 78.67 71.93 159.34
C ILE A 959 78.66 73.26 160.10
N ILE A 960 77.78 74.21 159.73
CA ILE A 960 77.61 75.49 160.45
C ILE A 960 77.10 75.27 161.89
N ASP A 961 76.09 74.42 162.08
CA ASP A 961 75.54 74.11 163.40
C ASP A 961 76.58 73.46 164.33
N GLN A 962 77.37 72.50 163.81
CA GLN A 962 78.45 71.85 164.56
C GLN A 962 79.58 72.83 164.91
N SER A 963 79.97 73.69 163.97
CA SER A 963 81.00 74.73 164.18
C SER A 963 80.57 75.75 165.24
N THR A 964 79.30 76.15 165.23
CA THR A 964 78.70 77.06 166.22
C THR A 964 78.68 76.46 167.64
N LEU A 965 78.46 75.14 167.76
CA LEU A 965 78.58 74.44 169.04
C LEU A 965 80.04 74.40 169.55
N GLN A 966 81.01 74.18 168.66
CA GLN A 966 82.42 74.12 169.00
C GLN A 966 82.98 75.50 169.44
N ASP A 967 82.56 76.59 168.77
CA ASP A 967 82.86 77.96 169.20
C ASP A 967 82.47 78.18 170.68
N ALA A 968 81.22 77.84 171.02
CA ALA A 968 80.71 78.02 172.37
C ALA A 968 81.41 77.13 173.41
N LYS A 969 81.87 75.92 173.03
CA LYS A 969 82.74 75.09 173.90
C LYS A 969 84.05 75.80 174.19
N ASN A 970 84.71 76.32 173.15
CA ASN A 970 86.01 76.98 173.30
C ASN A 970 85.89 78.27 174.12
N LYS A 971 84.81 79.04 173.96
CA LYS A 971 84.50 80.16 174.86
C LYS A 971 84.30 79.70 176.30
N ALA A 972 83.48 78.67 176.53
CA ALA A 972 83.15 78.22 177.88
C ALA A 972 84.37 77.66 178.63
N LYS A 973 85.29 76.94 177.96
CA LYS A 973 86.57 76.52 178.54
C LYS A 973 87.36 77.73 179.07
N LYS A 974 87.53 78.73 178.20
CA LYS A 974 88.28 79.97 178.46
C LYS A 974 87.67 80.81 179.60
N ASP A 975 86.33 80.90 179.65
CA ASP A 975 85.59 81.55 180.74
C ASP A 975 85.83 80.83 182.08
N LEU A 976 85.85 79.49 182.10
CA LEU A 976 86.08 78.70 183.31
C LEU A 976 87.54 78.78 183.81
N GLU A 977 88.50 78.71 182.89
CA GLU A 977 89.94 78.89 183.19
C GLU A 977 90.22 80.28 183.76
N ALA A 978 89.61 81.32 183.20
CA ALA A 978 89.70 82.68 183.73
C ALA A 978 89.17 82.74 185.17
N LYS A 979 87.99 82.15 185.42
CA LYS A 979 87.39 82.10 186.78
C LYS A 979 88.27 81.35 187.78
N ALA A 980 88.80 80.19 187.41
CA ALA A 980 89.67 79.41 188.29
C ALA A 980 90.92 80.20 188.72
N ASN A 981 91.55 80.89 187.76
CA ASN A 981 92.74 81.71 188.03
C ASN A 981 92.41 82.95 188.88
N GLU A 982 91.23 83.54 188.71
CA GLU A 982 90.72 84.61 189.59
C GLU A 982 90.48 84.09 191.02
N THR A 983 89.82 82.94 191.17
CA THR A 983 89.55 82.32 192.49
C THR A 983 90.86 81.98 193.22
N LYS A 984 91.88 81.44 192.55
CA LYS A 984 93.19 81.15 193.16
C LYS A 984 93.88 82.42 193.69
N LYS A 985 93.86 83.52 192.93
CA LYS A 985 94.42 84.83 193.37
C LYS A 985 93.70 85.37 194.61
N ALA A 986 92.39 85.17 194.72
CA ALA A 986 91.62 85.55 195.90
C ALA A 986 92.01 84.72 197.15
N ILE A 987 92.28 83.42 196.99
CA ILE A 987 92.77 82.54 198.09
C ILE A 987 94.14 83.02 198.61
N ASP A 988 95.07 83.37 197.72
CA ASP A 988 96.40 83.88 198.12
C ASP A 988 96.32 85.15 198.97
N SER A 989 95.33 86.00 198.72
CA SER A 989 95.21 87.33 199.32
C SER A 989 94.71 87.34 200.78
N LEU A 990 94.33 86.19 201.35
CA LEU A 990 93.74 86.11 202.69
C LEU A 990 94.78 86.26 203.82
N PRO A 991 94.67 87.25 204.72
CA PRO A 991 95.61 87.43 205.84
C PRO A 991 95.27 86.54 207.04
N GLY A 992 96.27 86.25 207.87
CA GLY A 992 96.10 85.52 209.14
C GLY A 992 95.92 84.00 209.04
N ILE A 993 96.01 83.43 207.83
CA ILE A 993 95.81 82.01 207.55
C ILE A 993 97.14 81.34 207.15
N SER A 994 97.35 80.10 207.59
CA SER A 994 98.54 79.31 207.26
C SER A 994 98.61 78.99 205.77
N GLN A 995 99.82 78.98 205.21
CA GLN A 995 100.02 78.74 203.79
C GLN A 995 99.47 77.37 203.34
N GLU A 996 99.65 76.34 204.17
CA GLU A 996 99.13 74.98 203.93
C GLU A 996 97.60 74.93 203.75
N ALA A 997 96.84 75.83 204.40
CA ALA A 997 95.39 75.91 204.23
C ALA A 997 95.00 76.61 202.91
N LYS A 998 95.82 77.54 202.42
CA LYS A 998 95.63 78.19 201.11
C LYS A 998 95.91 77.24 199.96
N ASP A 999 96.99 76.47 200.04
CA ASP A 999 97.42 75.65 198.91
C ASP A 999 96.47 74.45 198.68
N LYS A 1000 95.96 73.82 199.75
CA LYS A 1000 94.85 72.84 199.66
C LYS A 1000 93.59 73.42 199.02
N ALA A 1001 93.26 74.67 199.33
CA ALA A 1001 92.13 75.36 198.71
C ALA A 1001 92.36 75.64 197.21
N LYS A 1002 93.61 75.86 196.75
CA LYS A 1002 93.93 75.97 195.32
C LYS A 1002 93.81 74.63 194.59
N GLU A 1003 94.28 73.52 195.19
CA GLU A 1003 94.12 72.18 194.61
C GLU A 1003 92.63 71.83 194.40
N GLU A 1004 91.76 72.22 195.33
CA GLU A 1004 90.32 72.02 195.19
C GLU A 1004 89.72 72.87 194.03
N VAL A 1005 90.24 74.08 193.78
CA VAL A 1005 89.89 74.90 192.60
C VAL A 1005 90.41 74.27 191.30
N ASP A 1006 91.63 73.73 191.28
CA ASP A 1006 92.19 73.03 190.12
C ASP A 1006 91.39 71.77 189.76
N LYS A 1007 90.95 71.01 190.77
CA LYS A 1007 90.07 69.87 190.56
C LYS A 1007 88.74 70.29 189.92
N VAL A 1008 88.09 71.33 190.46
CA VAL A 1008 86.81 71.85 189.95
C VAL A 1008 86.96 72.44 188.53
N LEU A 1009 88.10 73.06 188.22
CA LEU A 1009 88.44 73.50 186.86
C LEU A 1009 88.50 72.30 185.90
N LYS A 1010 89.26 71.25 186.25
CA LYS A 1010 89.42 70.06 185.41
C LYS A 1010 88.10 69.36 185.14
N GLU A 1011 87.32 69.08 186.19
CA GLU A 1011 86.00 68.42 186.07
C GLU A 1011 85.03 69.25 185.20
N GLY A 1012 85.08 70.59 185.31
CA GLY A 1012 84.29 71.49 184.48
C GLY A 1012 84.73 71.53 183.01
N LEU A 1013 86.03 71.55 182.74
CA LEU A 1013 86.58 71.52 181.37
C LEU A 1013 86.23 70.21 180.64
N GLU A 1014 86.33 69.07 181.33
CA GLU A 1014 85.93 67.76 180.79
C GLU A 1014 84.43 67.71 180.47
N SER A 1015 83.58 68.26 181.34
CA SER A 1015 82.13 68.34 181.09
C SER A 1015 81.74 69.34 180.00
N ILE A 1016 82.43 70.49 179.89
CA ILE A 1016 82.25 71.44 178.78
C ILE A 1016 82.62 70.79 177.44
N ASN A 1017 83.78 70.10 177.38
CA ASN A 1017 84.27 69.53 176.13
C ASN A 1017 83.36 68.39 175.60
N SER A 1018 82.82 67.58 176.51
CA SER A 1018 81.90 66.47 176.22
C SER A 1018 80.44 66.90 175.96
N GLY A 1019 80.06 68.15 176.27
CA GLY A 1019 78.71 68.67 176.05
C GLY A 1019 78.30 68.69 174.57
N SER A 1020 77.43 67.77 174.16
CA SER A 1020 76.95 67.64 172.77
C SER A 1020 75.89 68.67 172.35
N LYS A 1021 75.52 69.61 173.23
CA LYS A 1021 74.58 70.72 172.95
C LYS A 1021 74.99 71.97 173.70
N LEU A 1022 74.68 73.13 173.12
CA LEU A 1022 75.03 74.46 173.62
C LEU A 1022 74.60 74.70 175.08
N ASP A 1023 73.45 74.16 175.49
CA ASP A 1023 72.96 74.34 176.86
C ASP A 1023 73.62 73.41 177.88
N HIS A 1024 74.19 72.28 177.45
CA HIS A 1024 75.06 71.46 178.30
C HIS A 1024 76.34 72.25 178.62
N VAL A 1025 76.99 72.78 177.58
CA VAL A 1025 78.20 73.62 177.67
C VAL A 1025 78.02 74.78 178.64
N LYS A 1026 76.93 75.56 178.49
CA LYS A 1026 76.58 76.66 179.41
C LYS A 1026 76.34 76.18 180.84
N LYS A 1027 75.70 75.03 181.03
CA LYS A 1027 75.35 74.51 182.36
C LYS A 1027 76.59 74.05 183.13
N SER A 1028 77.49 73.32 182.48
CA SER A 1028 78.74 72.82 183.08
C SER A 1028 79.65 73.96 183.54
N LEU A 1029 79.84 74.99 182.70
CA LEU A 1029 80.53 76.23 183.04
C LEU A 1029 79.99 76.83 184.35
N ASN A 1030 78.68 77.09 184.40
CA ASN A 1030 78.05 77.71 185.56
C ASN A 1030 78.14 76.86 186.83
N GLN A 1031 78.09 75.52 186.74
CA GLN A 1031 78.22 74.64 187.91
C GLN A 1031 79.63 74.71 188.51
N SER A 1032 80.68 74.61 187.69
CA SER A 1032 82.06 74.66 188.17
C SER A 1032 82.46 76.04 188.70
N MET A 1033 82.05 77.14 188.04
CA MET A 1033 82.25 78.50 188.57
C MET A 1033 81.65 78.66 189.98
N ASN A 1034 80.44 78.14 190.22
CA ASN A 1034 79.76 78.20 191.52
C ASN A 1034 80.39 77.28 192.60
N GLN A 1035 81.14 76.25 192.22
CA GLN A 1035 81.93 75.45 193.16
C GLN A 1035 83.18 76.22 193.60
N MET A 1036 83.88 76.88 192.67
CA MET A 1036 85.08 77.69 192.95
C MET A 1036 84.81 78.81 193.98
N ASP A 1037 83.71 79.55 193.83
CA ASP A 1037 83.35 80.65 194.74
C ASP A 1037 82.99 80.22 196.17
N LYS A 1038 82.73 78.93 196.41
CA LYS A 1038 82.52 78.39 197.78
C LYS A 1038 83.83 78.19 198.53
N ILE A 1039 84.90 77.83 197.83
CA ILE A 1039 86.18 77.40 198.42
C ILE A 1039 86.83 78.58 199.17
N ILE A 1040 86.84 79.78 198.58
CA ILE A 1040 87.36 81.01 199.21
C ILE A 1040 86.69 81.29 200.58
N LYS A 1041 85.37 81.11 200.68
CA LYS A 1041 84.57 81.60 201.83
C LYS A 1041 84.84 80.87 203.14
N ASN A 1042 85.40 79.66 203.10
CA ASN A 1042 85.55 78.81 204.28
C ASN A 1042 86.78 79.14 205.15
N LEU A 1043 87.71 79.99 204.69
CA LEU A 1043 89.11 79.93 205.18
C LEU A 1043 89.49 80.79 206.42
N ALA A 1044 88.72 81.79 206.86
CA ALA A 1044 89.29 82.97 207.54
C ALA A 1044 88.88 83.28 209.03
N LYS A 1045 89.37 82.55 210.07
CA LYS A 1045 89.15 82.88 211.54
C LYS A 1045 90.29 82.42 212.53
N PRO A 1046 90.53 83.07 213.72
CA PRO A 1046 91.68 82.82 214.65
C PRO A 1046 91.36 82.18 216.05
N GLN A 1047 92.36 82.04 216.96
CA GLN A 1047 92.34 81.20 218.22
C GLN A 1047 92.96 81.80 219.52
N SER A 1048 92.63 81.21 220.70
CA SER A 1048 93.35 81.34 222.01
C SER A 1048 93.07 80.15 222.99
N VAL A 1049 93.27 80.31 224.31
CA VAL A 1049 93.56 79.28 225.36
C VAL A 1049 93.06 79.82 226.73
N LEU A 1050 92.52 79.12 227.76
CA LEU A 1050 92.01 77.77 228.16
C LEU A 1050 91.04 78.03 229.40
N PRO A 1051 90.61 77.12 230.35
CA PRO A 1051 90.79 75.68 230.59
C PRO A 1051 89.50 74.86 230.97
N ALA A 1052 89.70 73.64 231.49
CA ALA A 1052 88.87 72.76 232.36
C ALA A 1052 87.33 72.92 232.59
N ALA A 1053 86.61 71.80 232.39
CA ALA A 1053 85.29 71.37 232.91
C ALA A 1053 83.98 72.04 232.40
N GLY A 1054 82.95 71.23 232.06
CA GLY A 1054 81.53 71.66 232.03
C GLY A 1054 80.64 71.35 230.82
N ILE A 1055 80.17 70.11 230.67
CA ILE A 1055 78.74 69.70 230.45
C ILE A 1055 77.85 70.40 229.34
N THR A 1056 77.36 69.58 228.38
CA THR A 1056 76.09 69.62 227.56
C THR A 1056 75.85 70.45 226.26
N ALA A 1057 75.65 69.71 225.16
CA ALA A 1057 74.40 69.57 224.34
C ALA A 1057 73.97 70.49 223.16
N SER A 1058 73.31 69.83 222.16
CA SER A 1058 72.18 70.28 221.28
C SER A 1058 72.39 70.65 219.78
N SER A 1059 72.03 69.70 218.89
CA SER A 1059 70.86 69.78 217.94
C SER A 1059 70.92 70.24 216.45
N ILE A 1060 70.45 69.34 215.53
CA ILE A 1060 69.31 69.49 214.55
C ILE A 1060 69.51 69.78 213.00
N ARG A 1061 69.19 68.75 212.13
CA ARG A 1061 68.34 68.68 210.87
C ARG A 1061 68.76 69.35 209.49
N LEU A 1062 68.26 69.01 208.24
CA LEU A 1062 67.52 67.85 207.59
C LEU A 1062 67.10 68.06 206.05
N TYR A 1063 67.01 67.00 205.18
CA TYR A 1063 66.35 66.80 203.80
C TYR A 1063 66.70 67.68 202.53
N GLY A 1064 66.37 67.38 201.22
CA GLY A 1064 65.90 66.16 200.45
C GLY A 1064 65.26 66.34 198.99
N LEU A 1065 65.25 65.30 198.10
CA LEU A 1065 64.28 64.86 196.98
C LEU A 1065 64.26 65.24 195.41
N LEU A 1066 64.36 64.20 194.51
CA LEU A 1066 63.56 63.64 193.31
C LEU A 1066 63.24 64.23 191.85
N ILE A 1067 63.10 63.29 190.83
CA ILE A 1067 62.24 63.17 189.55
C ILE A 1067 62.67 63.74 188.12
N SER A 1068 62.14 63.36 186.88
CA SER A 1068 61.95 62.08 186.09
C SER A 1068 61.30 62.19 184.61
N LEU A 1069 61.39 61.15 183.72
CA LEU A 1069 60.51 60.63 182.57
C LEU A 1069 60.46 61.05 181.02
N VAL A 1070 60.46 60.03 180.09
CA VAL A 1070 59.73 59.73 178.75
C VAL A 1070 59.80 60.64 177.46
N GLY A 1071 59.56 60.25 176.16
CA GLY A 1071 59.49 58.96 175.37
C GLY A 1071 58.59 58.88 174.05
N MET A 1072 58.89 58.00 173.03
CA MET A 1072 58.07 57.46 171.84
C MET A 1072 57.81 58.29 170.51
N LEU A 1073 57.36 57.80 169.29
CA LEU A 1073 57.42 56.54 168.43
C LEU A 1073 56.63 56.61 167.02
N ILE A 1074 56.90 55.74 165.98
CA ILE A 1074 56.05 55.25 164.78
C ILE A 1074 56.08 55.99 163.36
N PHE A 1075 55.71 55.55 162.09
CA PHE A 1075 55.17 54.34 161.32
C PHE A 1075 55.44 54.34 159.72
N VAL A 1076 54.91 53.40 158.85
CA VAL A 1076 55.29 53.12 157.38
C VAL A 1076 54.20 52.42 156.45
N ILE A 1077 53.97 52.73 155.11
CA ILE A 1077 53.30 51.80 154.06
C ILE A 1077 53.21 52.13 152.49
N GLN A 1078 53.53 51.14 151.60
CA GLN A 1078 52.95 50.54 150.32
C GLN A 1078 52.46 51.18 148.93
N THR A 1079 52.85 50.49 147.81
CA THR A 1079 52.08 49.92 146.60
C THR A 1079 51.78 50.58 145.18
N LYS A 1080 52.43 50.04 144.10
CA LYS A 1080 51.93 49.08 143.03
C LYS A 1080 50.93 49.45 141.86
N LYS A 1081 51.36 49.13 140.59
CA LYS A 1081 50.67 48.33 139.49
C LYS A 1081 50.16 49.01 138.18
N ASN A 1082 50.17 48.20 137.08
CA ASN A 1082 49.45 48.30 135.76
C ASN A 1082 49.98 49.36 134.75
N ARG A 1083 49.73 49.32 133.41
CA ARG A 1083 49.50 48.28 132.35
C ARG A 1083 49.08 49.04 131.08
N TYR A 1084 49.63 48.75 129.89
CA TYR A 1084 48.89 48.46 128.64
C TYR A 1084 49.86 47.98 127.54
N ASN A 1085 49.34 47.62 126.36
CA ASN A 1085 50.03 46.76 125.39
C ASN A 1085 50.91 47.52 124.41
N HIS A 1086 51.93 46.82 123.87
CA HIS A 1086 51.97 46.58 122.43
C HIS A 1086 52.28 45.11 122.15
#